data_AF-A0A7X7TG62-F1
#
_entry.id   AF-A0A7X7TG62-F1
#
_cell.length_a   1.000
_cell.length_b   1.000
_cell.length_c   1.000
_cell.angle_alpha   90.00
_cell.angle_beta   90.00
_cell.angle_gamma   90.00
#
_symmetry.space_group_name_H-M   'P 1'
#
loop_
_entity.id
_entity.type
_entity.pdbx_description
1 polymer ?
#
loop_
_entity_poly.entity_id
_entity_poly.type
_entity_poly.pdbx_seq_one_letter_code
_entity_poly.pdbx_strand_id
1 'polypeptide(L)'
;MKRVKTVQITMASPDTVFGWSKGEVKKPETINYRTFKPERDGLFCEKIFGPTKDYECSCGKYKGKKYEGTVCERCNVRVEPKSSRRKNMGHIQLAAPVVHLWFLKSTPSILSNLLNMTSKNLENIIYFGSRRIIEKIFVIVDRKDTAFDNGDTLYETEHDIYSLFWDFEAEPAVTVKNPTGPVKSEIQGMVSITEEETHTGKTLYWVTVTDKVSEPYAVHKNRTINFKGGQEIQAGQQLVSEQTIPAIYSPIDGTVELDEGLGTLTIDPIITSGDQPVNFQIPFNARVTVKDNDKVKKGDRLTLEVTYPAILAEKSGTVVFDKGLSVKPLPDGRHEATSNGKVLIENIIEQKRYPIVEGSILYVNEGEMVEKDAHIADRFVYEEEILSLTEYRILEEHYPGMFNAEGEIENDRPIMVITEIDPEVSTEIEKEAGDILTDNEYEAYRTVYPGKIEARTGAEAVKILLTKLDLEKIRVEIENELRELPKSSARVIKLRKRLQIIKDLLLSGNDPTWMVLNVLPVIPPELRPMIQIEGGRFATTDLNDLYRRVINRNNRLEKLMKLNAPEVIVRNEKRMLQQAVDALIYNGRMSKAITDRGGRPLKSLTDLLKGKKGRFRRNLLGKRVDYSGRAVIVVGPDLKIHECGVPKKMALELFKPFVLSKLLGDETTSKSARKLKKAIIEKEMPQAWEVLEEVIREHPVLLNRAPTLHRISIQAFMPRLVEGNAIRL
;
A
#
# COMPACT_ATOMS: atom_id res chain seq x y z
N MET A 1 -35.31 -42.38 -25.64
CA MET A 1 -34.16 -41.68 -25.02
C MET A 1 -32.89 -42.25 -25.60
N LYS A 2 -31.93 -41.41 -26.04
CA LYS A 2 -30.60 -41.90 -26.46
C LYS A 2 -29.87 -42.43 -25.22
N ARG A 3 -29.29 -43.64 -25.30
CA ARG A 3 -28.53 -44.25 -24.20
C ARG A 3 -27.20 -43.49 -24.07
N VAL A 4 -26.95 -42.90 -22.90
CA VAL A 4 -25.67 -42.25 -22.59
C VAL A 4 -24.59 -43.32 -22.48
N LYS A 5 -23.57 -43.27 -23.35
CA LYS A 5 -22.45 -44.24 -23.37
C LYS A 5 -21.23 -43.75 -22.59
N THR A 6 -20.94 -42.46 -22.69
CA THR A 6 -19.76 -41.82 -22.11
C THR A 6 -20.13 -40.50 -21.44
N VAL A 7 -19.30 -40.07 -20.49
CA VAL A 7 -19.39 -38.77 -19.82
C VAL A 7 -18.01 -38.13 -19.90
N GLN A 8 -17.95 -36.92 -20.47
CA GLN A 8 -16.70 -36.17 -20.64
C GLN A 8 -16.71 -34.95 -19.73
N ILE A 9 -15.52 -34.56 -19.25
CA ILE A 9 -15.29 -33.33 -18.49
C ILE A 9 -14.20 -32.54 -19.22
N THR A 10 -14.46 -31.26 -19.46
CA THR A 10 -13.54 -30.33 -20.14
C THR A 10 -13.50 -29.00 -19.40
N MET A 11 -12.54 -28.15 -19.74
CA MET A 11 -12.51 -26.78 -19.22
C MET A 11 -13.65 -25.96 -19.84
N ALA A 12 -14.19 -25.01 -19.08
CA ALA A 12 -15.28 -24.17 -19.54
C ALA A 12 -14.70 -22.84 -20.05
N SER A 13 -14.81 -22.59 -21.36
CA SER A 13 -14.52 -21.26 -21.90
C SER A 13 -15.53 -20.22 -21.36
N PRO A 14 -15.18 -18.92 -21.37
CA PRO A 14 -16.14 -17.86 -21.05
C PRO A 14 -17.44 -17.95 -21.86
N ASP A 15 -17.34 -18.26 -23.16
CA ASP A 15 -18.50 -18.41 -24.06
C ASP A 15 -19.40 -19.59 -23.67
N THR A 16 -18.78 -20.70 -23.26
CA THR A 16 -19.51 -21.85 -22.73
C THR A 16 -20.28 -21.47 -21.46
N VAL A 17 -19.67 -20.69 -20.56
CA VAL A 17 -20.34 -20.19 -19.35
C VAL A 17 -21.51 -19.26 -19.70
N PHE A 18 -21.35 -18.38 -20.69
CA PHE A 18 -22.45 -17.56 -21.20
C PHE A 18 -23.58 -18.41 -21.79
N GLY A 19 -23.26 -19.47 -22.53
CA GLY A 19 -24.24 -20.41 -23.08
C GLY A 19 -25.08 -21.13 -22.03
N TRP A 20 -24.51 -21.41 -20.84
CA TRP A 20 -25.24 -21.99 -19.71
C TRP A 20 -26.09 -20.94 -18.97
N SER A 21 -25.65 -19.70 -18.98
CA SER A 21 -26.23 -18.64 -18.18
C SER A 21 -27.55 -18.14 -18.76
N LYS A 22 -28.48 -17.78 -17.87
CA LYS A 22 -29.74 -17.11 -18.20
C LYS A 22 -29.77 -15.63 -17.83
N GLY A 23 -28.68 -15.13 -17.26
CA GLY A 23 -28.54 -13.72 -16.90
C GLY A 23 -27.42 -13.47 -15.88
N GLU A 24 -27.02 -12.20 -15.81
CA GLU A 24 -25.97 -11.73 -14.91
C GLU A 24 -26.55 -11.39 -13.52
N VAL A 25 -25.88 -11.85 -12.46
CA VAL A 25 -26.19 -11.49 -11.08
C VAL A 25 -25.37 -10.27 -10.69
N LYS A 26 -26.00 -9.09 -10.69
CA LYS A 26 -25.34 -7.81 -10.38
C LYS A 26 -25.36 -7.46 -8.90
N LYS A 27 -26.35 -7.98 -8.18
CA LYS A 27 -26.72 -7.55 -6.84
C LYS A 27 -26.42 -8.64 -5.80
N PRO A 28 -25.78 -8.32 -4.66
CA PRO A 28 -25.53 -9.29 -3.58
C PRO A 28 -26.81 -9.64 -2.80
N GLU A 29 -27.90 -8.89 -3.00
CA GLU A 29 -29.16 -9.11 -2.30
C GLU A 29 -29.78 -10.47 -2.67
N THR A 30 -30.52 -11.02 -1.72
CA THR A 30 -31.14 -12.34 -1.86
C THR A 30 -32.65 -12.22 -2.01
N ILE A 31 -33.34 -11.98 -0.89
CA ILE A 31 -34.78 -11.85 -0.79
C ILE A 31 -35.09 -10.57 -0.03
N ASN A 32 -36.14 -9.87 -0.44
CA ASN A 32 -36.62 -8.70 0.25
C ASN A 32 -37.26 -9.08 1.60
N TYR A 33 -36.82 -8.47 2.69
CA TYR A 33 -37.26 -8.83 4.05
C TYR A 33 -38.74 -8.53 4.34
N ARG A 34 -39.39 -7.62 3.58
CA ARG A 34 -40.81 -7.29 3.77
C ARG A 34 -41.72 -8.16 2.92
N THR A 35 -41.38 -8.32 1.64
CA THR A 35 -42.25 -9.02 0.68
C THR A 35 -41.95 -10.51 0.56
N PHE A 36 -40.82 -10.96 1.11
CA PHE A 36 -40.28 -12.32 0.96
C PHE A 36 -40.11 -12.76 -0.51
N LYS A 37 -40.13 -11.81 -1.44
CA LYS A 37 -39.88 -12.06 -2.86
C LYS A 37 -38.40 -11.92 -3.19
N PRO A 38 -37.86 -12.73 -4.12
CA PRO A 38 -36.50 -12.57 -4.60
C PRO A 38 -36.23 -11.16 -5.13
N GLU A 39 -35.08 -10.59 -4.77
CA GLU A 39 -34.68 -9.28 -5.24
C GLU A 39 -34.33 -9.33 -6.75
N ARG A 40 -34.62 -8.24 -7.48
CA ARG A 40 -34.30 -8.14 -8.91
C ARG A 40 -32.78 -8.07 -9.10
N ASP A 41 -32.28 -8.79 -10.11
CA ASP A 41 -30.86 -8.96 -10.43
C ASP A 41 -29.98 -9.51 -9.29
N GLY A 42 -30.61 -9.99 -8.22
CA GLY A 42 -29.95 -10.60 -7.06
C GLY A 42 -29.76 -12.11 -7.20
N LEU A 43 -29.24 -12.73 -6.13
CA LEU A 43 -28.86 -14.15 -6.10
C LEU A 43 -30.03 -15.12 -6.28
N PHE A 44 -31.28 -14.70 -6.10
CA PHE A 44 -32.46 -15.56 -6.26
C PHE A 44 -33.41 -15.08 -7.37
N CYS A 45 -32.97 -14.12 -8.18
CA CYS A 45 -33.79 -13.41 -9.16
C CYS A 45 -34.56 -14.37 -10.08
N GLU A 46 -35.88 -14.19 -10.17
CA GLU A 46 -36.75 -15.03 -11.00
C GLU A 46 -36.55 -14.82 -12.51
N LYS A 47 -36.08 -13.64 -12.91
CA LYS A 47 -35.72 -13.35 -14.31
C LYS A 47 -34.57 -14.24 -14.78
N ILE A 48 -33.59 -14.47 -13.92
CA ILE A 48 -32.38 -15.24 -14.22
C ILE A 48 -32.67 -16.75 -14.05
N PHE A 49 -33.13 -17.15 -12.86
CA PHE A 49 -33.19 -18.56 -12.50
C PHE A 49 -34.54 -19.23 -12.82
N GLY A 50 -35.57 -18.46 -13.17
CA GLY A 50 -36.94 -18.94 -13.39
C GLY A 50 -37.86 -18.71 -12.18
N PRO A 51 -39.16 -18.98 -12.32
CA PRO A 51 -40.20 -18.58 -11.37
C PRO A 51 -40.20 -19.42 -10.09
N THR A 52 -40.57 -18.81 -8.95
CA THR A 52 -40.66 -19.52 -7.65
C THR A 52 -41.87 -20.45 -7.56
N LYS A 53 -42.92 -20.17 -8.34
CA LYS A 53 -44.14 -20.96 -8.46
C LYS A 53 -44.26 -21.58 -9.85
N ASP A 54 -44.88 -22.74 -9.94
CA ASP A 54 -45.04 -23.44 -11.21
C ASP A 54 -45.89 -22.64 -12.20
N TYR A 55 -45.32 -22.34 -13.37
CA TYR A 55 -45.98 -21.62 -14.45
C TYR A 55 -46.63 -20.29 -14.03
N GLU A 56 -46.01 -19.56 -13.09
CA GLU A 56 -46.49 -18.24 -12.64
C GLU A 56 -45.34 -17.23 -12.61
N CYS A 57 -45.51 -16.10 -13.30
CA CYS A 57 -44.53 -15.02 -13.29
C CYS A 57 -44.56 -14.22 -11.96
N SER A 58 -43.48 -13.49 -11.63
CA SER A 58 -43.33 -12.77 -10.34
C SER A 58 -44.46 -11.82 -9.97
N CYS A 59 -45.01 -11.12 -10.97
CA CYS A 59 -46.08 -10.14 -10.80
C CYS A 59 -47.49 -10.76 -10.85
N GLY A 60 -47.60 -12.03 -11.24
CA GLY A 60 -48.88 -12.73 -11.36
C GLY A 60 -49.71 -12.40 -12.61
N LYS A 61 -49.20 -11.61 -13.58
CA LYS A 61 -49.89 -11.32 -14.86
C LYS A 61 -50.19 -12.60 -15.65
N TYR A 62 -49.18 -13.45 -15.81
CA TYR A 62 -49.28 -14.75 -16.48
C TYR A 62 -49.27 -15.87 -15.44
N LYS A 63 -50.30 -16.72 -15.47
CA LYS A 63 -50.49 -17.88 -14.60
C LYS A 63 -51.00 -19.09 -15.36
N GLY A 64 -50.47 -20.25 -15.01
CA GLY A 64 -50.87 -21.54 -15.56
C GLY A 64 -50.09 -21.92 -16.81
N LYS A 65 -50.12 -23.22 -17.12
CA LYS A 65 -49.32 -23.85 -18.17
C LYS A 65 -49.56 -23.28 -19.58
N LYS A 66 -50.72 -22.65 -19.84
CA LYS A 66 -51.05 -22.02 -21.12
C LYS A 66 -50.06 -20.94 -21.58
N TYR A 67 -49.36 -20.29 -20.65
CA TYR A 67 -48.39 -19.24 -20.96
C TYR A 67 -46.94 -19.74 -20.92
N GLU A 68 -46.72 -21.05 -20.90
CA GLU A 68 -45.38 -21.65 -20.88
C GLU A 68 -44.49 -21.08 -22.01
N GLY A 69 -43.27 -20.67 -21.65
CA GLY A 69 -42.31 -20.05 -22.57
C GLY A 69 -42.50 -18.54 -22.77
N THR A 70 -43.63 -17.95 -22.35
CA THR A 70 -43.87 -16.51 -22.48
C THR A 70 -43.04 -15.71 -21.47
N VAL A 71 -42.38 -14.64 -21.92
CA VAL A 71 -41.66 -13.69 -21.04
C VAL A 71 -42.60 -12.55 -20.67
N CYS A 72 -42.75 -12.28 -19.38
CA CYS A 72 -43.65 -11.24 -18.92
C CYS A 72 -43.10 -9.82 -19.15
N GLU A 73 -43.81 -8.94 -19.87
CA GLU A 73 -43.40 -7.54 -20.11
C GLU A 73 -43.19 -6.72 -18.82
N ARG A 74 -43.93 -7.03 -17.74
CA ARG A 74 -43.88 -6.24 -16.49
C ARG A 74 -42.73 -6.63 -15.57
N CYS A 75 -42.41 -7.92 -15.50
CA CYS A 75 -41.40 -8.45 -14.56
C CYS A 75 -40.24 -9.18 -15.23
N ASN A 76 -40.26 -9.34 -16.55
CA ASN A 76 -39.26 -10.04 -17.37
C ASN A 76 -38.99 -11.48 -16.93
N VAL A 77 -39.94 -12.12 -16.25
CA VAL A 77 -39.83 -13.52 -15.85
C VAL A 77 -40.44 -14.40 -16.92
N ARG A 78 -39.68 -15.38 -17.38
CA ARG A 78 -40.14 -16.43 -18.29
C ARG A 78 -41.01 -17.43 -17.52
N VAL A 79 -42.21 -17.71 -18.02
CA VAL A 79 -43.14 -18.67 -17.41
C VAL A 79 -42.65 -20.08 -17.71
N GLU A 80 -42.19 -20.76 -16.67
CA GLU A 80 -41.60 -22.11 -16.72
C GLU A 80 -42.00 -22.91 -15.48
N PRO A 81 -41.79 -24.23 -15.44
CA PRO A 81 -41.93 -24.99 -14.20
C PRO A 81 -40.92 -24.50 -13.16
N LYS A 82 -41.27 -24.58 -11.87
CA LYS A 82 -40.36 -24.24 -10.75
C LYS A 82 -39.05 -25.02 -10.83
N SER A 83 -39.09 -26.25 -11.36
CA SER A 83 -37.92 -27.11 -11.57
C SER A 83 -36.80 -26.47 -12.42
N SER A 84 -37.11 -25.44 -13.23
CA SER A 84 -36.11 -24.64 -13.94
C SER A 84 -35.10 -23.99 -12.98
N ARG A 85 -35.51 -23.64 -11.75
CA ARG A 85 -34.64 -23.08 -10.68
C ARG A 85 -33.58 -24.05 -10.16
N ARG A 86 -33.65 -25.32 -10.58
CA ARG A 86 -32.63 -26.35 -10.34
C ARG A 86 -31.62 -26.50 -11.47
N LYS A 87 -31.95 -26.00 -12.66
CA LYS A 87 -31.19 -26.22 -13.91
C LYS A 87 -30.55 -24.93 -14.43
N ASN A 88 -31.30 -23.83 -14.43
CA ASN A 88 -30.85 -22.55 -14.99
C ASN A 88 -29.70 -21.99 -14.16
N MET A 89 -28.58 -21.70 -14.83
CA MET A 89 -27.41 -21.08 -14.21
C MET A 89 -27.45 -19.55 -14.40
N GLY A 90 -26.78 -18.84 -13.51
CA GLY A 90 -26.47 -17.43 -13.66
C GLY A 90 -24.98 -17.25 -13.90
N HIS A 91 -24.54 -16.02 -14.14
CA HIS A 91 -23.12 -15.68 -14.15
C HIS A 91 -22.85 -14.35 -13.45
N ILE A 92 -21.60 -14.09 -13.10
CA ILE A 92 -21.08 -12.80 -12.64
C ILE A 92 -19.98 -12.40 -13.61
N GLN A 93 -20.10 -11.23 -14.23
CA GLN A 93 -19.04 -10.65 -15.03
C GLN A 93 -17.98 -10.08 -14.07
N LEU A 94 -16.76 -10.57 -14.13
CA LEU A 94 -15.69 -10.08 -13.26
C LEU A 94 -15.10 -8.78 -13.85
N ALA A 95 -14.90 -7.78 -13.00
CA ALA A 95 -14.29 -6.50 -13.36
C ALA A 95 -12.79 -6.61 -13.66
N ALA A 96 -12.13 -7.61 -13.07
CA ALA A 96 -10.77 -8.02 -13.41
C ALA A 96 -10.71 -9.54 -13.54
N PRO A 97 -9.84 -10.09 -14.41
CA PRO A 97 -9.64 -11.54 -14.51
C PRO A 97 -9.17 -12.11 -13.17
N VAL A 98 -9.50 -13.38 -12.93
CA VAL A 98 -9.18 -14.10 -11.69
C VAL A 98 -8.67 -15.49 -12.03
N VAL A 99 -7.54 -15.91 -11.47
CA VAL A 99 -7.01 -17.26 -11.70
C VAL A 99 -7.88 -18.29 -10.97
N HIS A 100 -8.27 -19.38 -11.66
CA HIS A 100 -9.02 -20.44 -11.02
C HIS A 100 -8.10 -21.28 -10.11
N LEU A 101 -8.38 -21.25 -8.80
CA LEU A 101 -7.55 -21.81 -7.73
C LEU A 101 -7.08 -23.27 -7.94
N TRP A 102 -7.91 -24.14 -8.52
CA TRP A 102 -7.52 -25.54 -8.76
C TRP A 102 -6.29 -25.68 -9.66
N PHE A 103 -6.09 -24.81 -10.66
CA PHE A 103 -4.94 -24.86 -11.55
C PHE A 103 -3.69 -24.22 -10.93
N LEU A 104 -3.89 -23.32 -9.96
CA LEU A 104 -2.82 -22.68 -9.20
C LEU A 104 -2.25 -23.59 -8.10
N LYS A 105 -3.11 -24.20 -7.27
CA LYS A 105 -2.73 -24.96 -6.06
C LYS A 105 -2.88 -26.48 -6.14
N SER A 106 -3.06 -27.03 -7.34
CA SER A 106 -2.90 -28.47 -7.54
C SER A 106 -1.47 -28.89 -7.20
N THR A 107 -1.28 -30.15 -6.82
CA THR A 107 0.03 -30.74 -6.59
C THR A 107 0.26 -31.84 -7.64
N PRO A 108 1.08 -31.60 -8.68
CA PRO A 108 1.80 -30.36 -9.00
C PRO A 108 0.90 -29.25 -9.58
N SER A 109 1.36 -27.99 -9.51
CA SER A 109 0.60 -26.83 -10.01
C SER A 109 0.63 -26.81 -11.54
N ILE A 110 -0.54 -26.76 -12.17
CA ILE A 110 -0.64 -26.83 -13.64
C ILE A 110 -0.05 -25.56 -14.25
N LEU A 111 -0.42 -24.38 -13.73
CA LEU A 111 0.06 -23.09 -14.22
C LEU A 111 1.57 -22.91 -14.03
N SER A 112 2.11 -23.32 -12.87
CA SER A 112 3.56 -23.27 -12.60
C SER A 112 4.36 -24.11 -13.60
N ASN A 113 3.89 -25.32 -13.94
CA ASN A 113 4.57 -26.14 -14.93
C ASN A 113 4.43 -25.55 -16.34
N LEU A 114 3.27 -25.01 -16.69
CA LEU A 114 3.02 -24.47 -18.02
C LEU A 114 3.89 -23.23 -18.31
N LEU A 115 3.91 -22.29 -17.37
CA LEU A 115 4.69 -21.04 -17.43
C LEU A 115 6.17 -21.21 -17.04
N ASN A 116 6.59 -22.42 -16.64
CA ASN A 116 7.93 -22.71 -16.11
C ASN A 116 8.34 -21.90 -14.85
N MET A 117 7.41 -21.21 -14.19
CA MET A 117 7.67 -20.43 -12.98
C MET A 117 7.54 -21.28 -11.71
N THR A 118 8.18 -20.89 -10.62
CA THR A 118 7.93 -21.56 -9.32
C THR A 118 6.52 -21.22 -8.81
N SER A 119 5.89 -22.13 -8.06
CA SER A 119 4.55 -21.87 -7.47
C SER A 119 4.54 -20.64 -6.57
N LYS A 120 5.62 -20.40 -5.80
CA LYS A 120 5.73 -19.23 -4.90
C LYS A 120 5.74 -17.91 -5.70
N ASN A 121 6.49 -17.87 -6.78
CA ASN A 121 6.56 -16.71 -7.66
C ASN A 121 5.20 -16.42 -8.31
N LEU A 122 4.55 -17.46 -8.84
CA LEU A 122 3.23 -17.33 -9.45
C LEU A 122 2.17 -16.86 -8.45
N GLU A 123 2.23 -17.36 -7.20
CA GLU A 123 1.38 -16.89 -6.11
C GLU A 123 1.61 -15.41 -5.80
N ASN A 124 2.87 -14.99 -5.65
CA ASN A 124 3.18 -13.59 -5.40
C ASN A 124 2.66 -12.69 -6.54
N ILE A 125 2.77 -13.10 -7.80
CA ILE A 125 2.24 -12.31 -8.94
C ILE A 125 0.72 -12.20 -8.85
N ILE A 126 0.01 -13.32 -8.66
CA ILE A 126 -1.46 -13.36 -8.65
C ILE A 126 -2.05 -12.58 -7.47
N TYR A 127 -1.39 -12.63 -6.30
CA TYR A 127 -1.85 -11.99 -5.07
C TYR A 127 -1.22 -10.62 -4.81
N PHE A 128 -0.60 -9.99 -5.81
CA PHE A 128 0.01 -8.66 -5.69
C PHE A 128 0.97 -8.59 -4.49
N GLY A 129 1.84 -9.60 -4.41
CA GLY A 129 2.86 -9.69 -3.37
C GLY A 129 3.94 -8.63 -3.55
N SER A 130 4.68 -8.41 -2.47
CA SER A 130 5.88 -7.60 -2.45
C SER A 130 7.12 -8.47 -2.25
N ARG A 131 8.27 -7.93 -2.62
CA ARG A 131 9.59 -8.43 -2.28
C ARG A 131 10.23 -7.42 -1.33
N ARG A 132 10.70 -7.90 -0.19
CA ARG A 132 11.53 -7.12 0.73
C ARG A 132 12.92 -6.99 0.13
N ILE A 133 13.38 -5.76 -0.01
CA ILE A 133 14.69 -5.43 -0.56
C ILE A 133 15.35 -4.46 0.40
N ILE A 134 16.64 -4.68 0.64
CA ILE A 134 17.50 -3.82 1.43
C ILE A 134 18.44 -3.21 0.41
N GLU A 135 18.37 -1.90 0.23
CA GLU A 135 19.06 -1.18 -0.84
C GLU A 135 19.67 0.10 -0.29
N LYS A 136 20.80 0.49 -0.85
CA LYS A 136 21.40 1.78 -0.58
C LYS A 136 20.64 2.90 -1.29
N ILE A 137 20.81 4.10 -0.77
CA ILE A 137 20.29 5.33 -1.38
C ILE A 137 21.45 6.06 -2.04
N PHE A 138 21.19 6.65 -3.19
CA PHE A 138 22.07 7.56 -3.88
C PHE A 138 21.36 8.90 -4.05
N VAL A 139 22.11 10.00 -3.97
CA VAL A 139 21.64 11.35 -4.27
C VAL A 139 22.39 11.85 -5.49
N ILE A 140 21.66 12.42 -6.44
CA ILE A 140 22.25 12.97 -7.65
C ILE A 140 22.96 14.28 -7.33
N VAL A 141 24.24 14.34 -7.67
CA VAL A 141 25.14 15.49 -7.44
C VAL A 141 25.30 16.31 -8.71
N ASP A 142 25.46 15.64 -9.85
CA ASP A 142 25.49 16.29 -11.16
C ASP A 142 24.61 15.53 -12.14
N ARG A 143 23.48 16.14 -12.49
CA ARG A 143 22.55 15.60 -13.49
C ARG A 143 23.12 15.54 -14.91
N LYS A 144 24.16 16.31 -15.24
CA LYS A 144 24.67 16.49 -16.61
C LYS A 144 23.52 16.72 -17.61
N ASP A 145 23.33 15.83 -18.59
CA ASP A 145 22.29 15.89 -19.65
C ASP A 145 21.08 14.97 -19.36
N THR A 146 20.83 14.62 -18.10
CA THR A 146 19.70 13.75 -17.72
C THR A 146 18.44 14.53 -17.33
N ALA A 147 17.33 13.82 -17.20
CA ALA A 147 16.03 14.38 -16.80
C ALA A 147 15.89 14.58 -15.28
N PHE A 148 16.94 14.26 -14.50
CA PHE A 148 16.94 14.40 -13.05
C PHE A 148 17.26 15.82 -12.60
N ASP A 149 16.84 16.16 -11.39
CA ASP A 149 17.30 17.36 -10.70
C ASP A 149 18.39 17.02 -9.67
N ASN A 150 19.33 17.95 -9.44
CA ASN A 150 20.33 17.76 -8.39
C ASN A 150 19.59 17.68 -7.03
N GLY A 151 19.99 16.71 -6.20
CA GLY A 151 19.30 16.40 -4.95
C GLY A 151 18.24 15.29 -5.05
N ASP A 152 17.86 14.86 -6.26
CA ASP A 152 16.97 13.71 -6.43
C ASP A 152 17.59 12.43 -5.84
N THR A 153 16.73 11.61 -5.22
CA THR A 153 17.13 10.36 -4.58
C THR A 153 16.82 9.16 -5.46
N LEU A 154 17.81 8.29 -5.66
CA LEU A 154 17.67 7.01 -6.36
C LEU A 154 17.94 5.85 -5.40
N TYR A 155 17.17 4.77 -5.52
CA TYR A 155 17.54 3.51 -4.88
C TYR A 155 18.64 2.81 -5.67
N GLU A 156 19.42 1.94 -5.01
CA GLU A 156 20.53 1.19 -5.63
C GLU A 156 20.13 0.50 -6.95
N THR A 157 18.97 -0.16 -7.01
CA THR A 157 18.48 -0.79 -8.26
C THR A 157 18.20 0.21 -9.37
N GLU A 158 17.66 1.39 -9.06
CA GLU A 158 17.40 2.43 -10.04
C GLU A 158 18.70 3.05 -10.52
N HIS A 159 19.61 3.36 -9.59
CA HIS A 159 20.93 3.87 -9.89
C HIS A 159 21.71 2.93 -10.81
N ASP A 160 21.73 1.63 -10.51
CA ASP A 160 22.42 0.62 -11.32
C ASP A 160 21.83 0.51 -12.74
N ILE A 161 20.51 0.66 -12.88
CA ILE A 161 19.87 0.65 -14.20
C ILE A 161 20.21 1.95 -14.95
N TYR A 162 19.98 3.11 -14.35
CA TYR A 162 20.17 4.39 -15.02
C TYR A 162 21.63 4.65 -15.39
N SER A 163 22.59 4.27 -14.54
CA SER A 163 24.02 4.48 -14.76
C SER A 163 24.59 3.68 -15.94
N LEU A 164 23.91 2.62 -16.38
CA LEU A 164 24.28 1.89 -17.60
C LEU A 164 23.96 2.68 -18.88
N PHE A 165 22.98 3.60 -18.83
CA PHE A 165 22.43 4.27 -20.00
C PHE A 165 22.69 5.77 -20.04
N TRP A 166 22.76 6.40 -18.88
CA TRP A 166 22.89 7.84 -18.74
C TRP A 166 24.15 8.19 -17.97
N ASP A 167 24.81 9.27 -18.40
CA ASP A 167 25.94 9.84 -17.69
C ASP A 167 25.42 10.87 -16.69
N PHE A 168 25.54 10.57 -15.40
CA PHE A 168 25.26 11.46 -14.28
C PHE A 168 26.17 11.07 -13.10
N GLU A 169 26.39 11.98 -12.17
CA GLU A 169 27.15 11.70 -10.96
C GLU A 169 26.21 11.64 -9.76
N ALA A 170 26.29 10.54 -9.01
CA ALA A 170 25.53 10.35 -7.78
C ALA A 170 26.45 9.88 -6.66
N GLU A 171 26.19 10.37 -5.45
CA GLU A 171 26.90 9.98 -4.24
C GLU A 171 26.01 9.09 -3.37
N PRO A 172 26.58 8.11 -2.63
CA PRO A 172 25.84 7.40 -1.60
C PRO A 172 25.25 8.38 -0.59
N ALA A 173 24.05 8.09 -0.13
CA ALA A 173 23.33 8.93 0.83
C ALA A 173 22.90 8.12 2.05
N VAL A 174 22.68 8.84 3.15
CA VAL A 174 22.25 8.26 4.42
C VAL A 174 20.99 8.96 4.91
N THR A 175 20.11 8.19 5.55
CA THR A 175 18.91 8.72 6.20
C THR A 175 19.21 9.01 7.67
N VAL A 176 18.89 10.22 8.12
CA VAL A 176 19.08 10.62 9.52
C VAL A 176 18.03 9.96 10.43
N LYS A 177 18.49 9.40 11.55
CA LYS A 177 17.66 8.78 12.59
C LYS A 177 17.99 9.35 13.98
N ASN A 178 16.96 9.68 14.75
CA ASN A 178 17.08 10.20 16.12
C ASN A 178 18.04 11.42 16.26
N PRO A 179 17.86 12.52 15.50
CA PRO A 179 18.63 13.73 15.75
C PRO A 179 18.32 14.29 17.14
N THR A 180 19.35 14.65 17.88
CA THR A 180 19.24 15.25 19.22
C THR A 180 19.07 16.76 19.14
N GLY A 181 18.63 17.35 20.27
CA GLY A 181 17.88 18.60 20.36
C GLY A 181 18.55 19.90 19.87
N PRO A 182 18.13 21.06 20.41
CA PRO A 182 18.46 22.34 19.82
C PRO A 182 19.96 22.60 19.82
N VAL A 183 20.44 23.17 18.73
CA VAL A 183 21.84 23.58 18.59
C VAL A 183 22.08 24.68 19.60
N LYS A 184 23.08 24.49 20.47
CA LYS A 184 23.48 25.48 21.47
C LYS A 184 24.86 26.02 21.17
N SER A 185 25.07 27.30 21.47
CA SER A 185 26.39 27.90 21.41
C SER A 185 27.27 27.36 22.52
N GLU A 186 28.48 26.94 22.18
CA GLU A 186 29.47 26.46 23.16
C GLU A 186 30.35 27.60 23.71
N ILE A 187 30.36 28.70 22.98
CA ILE A 187 31.14 29.91 23.27
C ILE A 187 30.22 31.13 23.30
N GLN A 188 30.66 32.18 24.00
CA GLN A 188 30.02 33.49 23.92
C GLN A 188 30.63 34.26 22.75
N GLY A 189 29.83 35.03 22.00
CA GLY A 189 30.39 35.82 20.91
C GLY A 189 29.35 36.47 20.00
N MET A 190 29.84 37.15 18.97
CA MET A 190 29.00 37.75 17.94
C MET A 190 28.68 36.72 16.86
N VAL A 191 27.42 36.68 16.44
CA VAL A 191 26.91 35.76 15.41
C VAL A 191 27.09 36.36 14.02
N SER A 192 27.63 35.58 13.08
CA SER A 192 27.52 35.82 11.64
C SER A 192 26.96 34.60 10.93
N ILE A 193 25.99 34.81 10.05
CA ILE A 193 25.23 33.80 9.34
C ILE A 193 25.58 33.93 7.86
N THR A 194 26.07 32.84 7.29
CA THR A 194 26.37 32.75 5.86
C THR A 194 25.63 31.57 5.27
N GLU A 195 25.04 31.77 4.10
CA GLU A 195 24.34 30.73 3.34
C GLU A 195 25.28 30.14 2.30
N GLU A 196 25.31 28.82 2.20
CA GLU A 196 26.07 28.09 1.19
C GLU A 196 25.15 27.04 0.56
N GLU A 197 24.99 27.06 -0.76
CA GLU A 197 24.31 25.98 -1.48
C GLU A 197 25.25 24.78 -1.58
N THR A 198 24.79 23.63 -1.11
CA THR A 198 25.51 22.36 -1.25
C THR A 198 25.47 21.87 -2.70
N HIS A 199 26.31 20.90 -3.02
CA HIS A 199 26.34 20.27 -4.34
C HIS A 199 25.04 19.53 -4.70
N THR A 200 24.18 19.24 -3.73
CA THR A 200 22.84 18.66 -3.96
C THR A 200 21.77 19.74 -4.20
N GLY A 201 22.13 21.03 -4.16
CA GLY A 201 21.20 22.15 -4.31
C GLY A 201 20.48 22.55 -3.01
N LYS A 202 20.81 21.93 -1.87
CA LYS A 202 20.25 22.29 -0.56
C LYS A 202 20.97 23.49 0.03
N THR A 203 20.27 24.32 0.80
CA THR A 203 20.90 25.44 1.50
C THR A 203 21.42 24.99 2.87
N LEU A 204 22.70 25.24 3.13
CA LEU A 204 23.32 25.06 4.45
C LEU A 204 23.58 26.44 5.07
N TYR A 205 22.99 26.66 6.25
CA TYR A 205 23.21 27.87 7.04
C TYR A 205 24.41 27.67 7.96
N TRP A 206 25.47 28.40 7.73
CA TRP A 206 26.63 28.43 8.61
C TRP A 206 26.48 29.54 9.63
N VAL A 207 26.08 29.19 10.85
CA VAL A 207 26.07 30.12 11.97
C VAL A 207 27.45 30.10 12.63
N THR A 208 28.17 31.20 12.56
CA THR A 208 29.50 31.35 13.13
C THR A 208 29.41 32.25 14.36
N VAL A 209 29.80 31.73 15.52
CA VAL A 209 29.94 32.52 16.74
C VAL A 209 31.42 32.86 16.88
N THR A 210 31.74 34.15 17.02
CA THR A 210 33.12 34.62 17.17
C THR A 210 33.26 35.36 18.50
N ASP A 211 34.07 34.81 19.40
CA ASP A 211 34.47 35.49 20.62
C ASP A 211 35.62 36.45 20.29
N LYS A 212 35.38 37.75 20.51
CA LYS A 212 36.33 38.81 20.21
C LYS A 212 36.48 39.73 21.42
N VAL A 213 37.71 40.09 21.72
CA VAL A 213 38.01 41.16 22.68
C VAL A 213 38.30 42.42 21.91
N SER A 214 37.47 43.43 22.12
CA SER A 214 37.65 44.77 21.59
C SER A 214 38.18 45.70 22.68
N GLU A 215 39.37 46.26 22.51
CA GLU A 215 39.91 47.30 23.40
C GLU A 215 39.64 48.69 22.82
N PRO A 216 38.87 49.56 23.51
CA PRO A 216 38.53 50.88 23.00
C PRO A 216 39.58 51.94 23.37
N TYR A 217 40.06 52.65 22.36
CA TYR A 217 40.93 53.81 22.50
C TYR A 217 40.15 55.06 22.10
N ALA A 218 39.95 55.98 23.05
CA ALA A 218 39.20 57.22 22.80
C ALA A 218 40.01 58.17 21.90
N VAL A 219 39.38 58.65 20.83
CA VAL A 219 39.98 59.59 19.88
C VAL A 219 39.13 60.84 19.80
N HIS A 220 39.76 61.98 20.01
CA HIS A 220 39.13 63.30 19.92
C HIS A 220 39.20 63.84 18.49
N LYS A 221 38.28 64.75 18.17
CA LYS A 221 38.23 65.50 16.91
C LYS A 221 39.57 66.20 16.61
N ASN A 222 39.94 66.24 15.34
CA ASN A 222 41.18 66.78 14.76
C ASN A 222 42.47 66.00 15.11
N ARG A 223 42.35 64.79 15.67
CA ARG A 223 43.49 63.90 15.93
C ARG A 223 43.79 63.02 14.72
N THR A 224 45.08 62.76 14.47
CA THR A 224 45.52 61.90 13.37
C THR A 224 45.73 60.46 13.85
N ILE A 225 44.96 59.53 13.28
CA ILE A 225 45.04 58.09 13.43
C ILE A 225 45.99 57.54 12.37
N ASN A 226 46.98 56.77 12.77
CA ASN A 226 48.08 56.34 11.91
C ASN A 226 47.77 55.12 11.04
N PHE A 227 46.65 54.45 11.28
CA PHE A 227 46.27 53.18 10.64
C PHE A 227 44.94 53.28 9.90
N LYS A 228 44.73 52.38 8.94
CA LYS A 228 43.45 52.23 8.23
C LYS A 228 42.54 51.26 8.98
N GLY A 229 41.22 51.44 8.83
CA GLY A 229 40.25 50.44 9.29
C GLY A 229 40.51 49.11 8.57
N GLY A 230 40.65 48.03 9.33
CA GLY A 230 41.01 46.69 8.85
C GLY A 230 42.51 46.38 8.82
N GLN A 231 43.39 47.29 9.28
CA GLN A 231 44.83 47.06 9.31
C GLN A 231 45.28 46.38 10.61
N GLU A 232 46.17 45.39 10.51
CA GLU A 232 46.78 44.74 11.68
C GLU A 232 47.88 45.61 12.29
N ILE A 233 47.93 45.63 13.62
CA ILE A 233 48.89 46.40 14.40
C ILE A 233 49.51 45.55 15.52
N GLN A 234 50.74 45.91 15.91
CA GLN A 234 51.46 45.26 17.01
C GLN A 234 51.42 46.11 18.28
N ALA A 235 51.41 45.45 19.44
CA ALA A 235 51.53 46.10 20.74
C ALA A 235 52.75 47.05 20.78
N GLY A 236 52.54 48.26 21.30
CA GLY A 236 53.53 49.33 21.40
C GLY A 236 53.55 50.30 20.21
N GLN A 237 52.80 50.05 19.13
CA GLN A 237 52.72 50.96 17.99
C GLN A 237 51.80 52.16 18.28
N GLN A 238 52.14 53.32 17.70
CA GLN A 238 51.44 54.57 17.92
C GLN A 238 50.14 54.64 17.09
N LEU A 239 49.00 54.36 17.72
CA LEU A 239 47.66 54.45 17.13
C LEU A 239 47.30 55.88 16.71
N VAL A 240 47.52 56.83 17.62
CA VAL A 240 47.19 58.24 17.43
C VAL A 240 48.44 59.09 17.66
N SER A 241 48.74 59.94 16.69
CA SER A 241 49.91 60.82 16.74
C SER A 241 49.82 61.82 17.90
N GLU A 242 50.95 62.11 18.53
CA GLU A 242 51.06 63.26 19.43
C GLU A 242 50.79 64.54 18.62
N GLN A 243 50.01 65.45 19.18
CA GLN A 243 49.64 66.67 18.49
C GLN A 243 49.63 67.83 19.47
N THR A 244 50.43 68.82 19.15
CA THR A 244 50.51 70.06 19.91
C THR A 244 49.73 71.13 19.15
N ILE A 245 48.66 71.62 19.75
CA ILE A 245 47.90 72.75 19.20
C ILE A 245 48.58 74.02 19.69
N PRO A 246 49.15 74.85 18.79
CA PRO A 246 49.86 76.06 19.19
C PRO A 246 48.90 77.03 19.86
N ALA A 247 49.45 77.83 20.78
CA ALA A 247 48.75 78.94 21.41
C ALA A 247 48.15 79.88 20.34
N ILE A 248 46.90 80.29 20.55
CA ILE A 248 46.24 81.27 19.68
C ILE A 248 46.72 82.66 20.12
N TYR A 249 47.09 83.50 19.16
CA TYR A 249 47.50 84.88 19.38
C TYR A 249 46.52 85.84 18.71
N SER A 250 46.33 87.01 19.28
CA SER A 250 45.46 88.04 18.73
C SER A 250 46.03 88.56 17.41
N PRO A 251 45.30 88.48 16.28
CA PRO A 251 45.78 88.99 15.01
C PRO A 251 45.55 90.51 14.86
N ILE A 252 44.75 91.12 15.75
CA ILE A 252 44.31 92.51 15.71
C ILE A 252 44.34 93.15 17.11
N ASP A 253 44.29 94.48 17.17
CA ASP A 253 44.07 95.22 18.41
C ASP A 253 42.56 95.30 18.67
N GLY A 254 42.09 94.88 19.85
CA GLY A 254 40.66 94.78 20.11
C GLY A 254 40.27 94.47 21.55
N THR A 255 38.97 94.41 21.79
CA THR A 255 38.37 93.91 23.04
C THR A 255 37.94 92.47 22.87
N VAL A 256 38.26 91.63 23.85
CA VAL A 256 37.90 90.20 23.84
C VAL A 256 36.46 90.05 24.30
N GLU A 257 35.66 89.32 23.55
CA GLU A 257 34.35 88.80 23.96
C GLU A 257 34.47 87.26 24.09
N LEU A 258 34.31 86.76 25.32
CA LEU A 258 34.48 85.34 25.64
C LEU A 258 33.13 84.70 25.95
N ASP A 259 32.68 83.79 25.10
CA ASP A 259 31.52 82.95 25.38
C ASP A 259 31.98 81.60 25.96
N GLU A 260 31.93 81.48 27.29
CA GLU A 260 32.29 80.25 28.00
C GLU A 260 31.33 79.08 27.71
N GLY A 261 30.09 79.35 27.31
CA GLY A 261 29.09 78.32 27.00
C GLY A 261 29.28 77.68 25.63
N LEU A 262 29.67 78.47 24.63
CA LEU A 262 29.96 78.00 23.26
C LEU A 262 31.45 77.70 23.03
N GLY A 263 32.33 78.06 23.97
CA GLY A 263 33.78 77.86 23.86
C GLY A 263 34.39 78.66 22.73
N THR A 264 33.87 79.87 22.48
CA THR A 264 34.33 80.78 21.42
C THR A 264 34.89 82.06 22.00
N LEU A 265 36.00 82.53 21.42
CA LEU A 265 36.68 83.76 21.79
C LEU A 265 36.67 84.68 20.56
N THR A 266 35.94 85.78 20.64
CA THR A 266 35.87 86.79 19.59
C THR A 266 36.70 88.00 19.98
N ILE A 267 37.41 88.59 19.03
CA ILE A 267 38.12 89.86 19.25
C ILE A 267 37.44 90.92 18.40
N ASP A 268 36.82 91.87 19.08
CA ASP A 268 36.19 93.03 18.46
C ASP A 268 37.22 94.15 18.26
N PRO A 269 37.42 94.63 17.03
CA PRO A 269 38.42 95.64 16.74
C PRO A 269 38.07 97.00 17.34
N ILE A 270 39.09 97.77 17.69
CA ILE A 270 38.92 99.14 18.17
C ILE A 270 38.38 100.00 17.00
N ILE A 271 37.38 100.85 17.27
CA ILE A 271 36.61 101.65 16.29
C ILE A 271 37.48 102.42 15.27
N THR A 272 38.73 102.71 15.58
CA THR A 272 39.71 103.41 14.73
C THR A 272 40.51 102.55 13.76
N SER A 273 40.48 101.20 13.82
CA SER A 273 41.37 100.34 13.00
C SER A 273 40.79 99.90 11.65
N GLY A 274 39.46 99.89 11.49
CA GLY A 274 38.79 99.41 10.27
C GLY A 274 38.82 97.90 10.06
N ASP A 275 39.31 97.12 11.04
CA ASP A 275 39.34 95.65 10.98
C ASP A 275 37.96 95.03 11.23
N GLN A 276 37.78 93.74 10.90
CA GLN A 276 36.58 92.96 11.22
C GLN A 276 36.79 92.11 12.49
N PRO A 277 35.72 91.77 13.24
CA PRO A 277 35.81 90.85 14.36
C PRO A 277 36.36 89.48 13.96
N VAL A 278 37.30 88.95 14.73
CA VAL A 278 37.89 87.62 14.48
C VAL A 278 37.44 86.65 15.56
N ASN A 279 36.78 85.57 15.15
CA ASN A 279 36.30 84.52 16.04
C ASN A 279 37.24 83.31 16.05
N PHE A 280 37.62 82.87 17.24
CA PHE A 280 38.41 81.69 17.51
C PHE A 280 37.61 80.66 18.29
N GLN A 281 37.62 79.41 17.82
CA GLN A 281 37.11 78.29 18.61
C GLN A 281 38.20 77.83 19.58
N ILE A 282 37.91 77.86 20.88
CA ILE A 282 38.87 77.49 21.92
C ILE A 282 39.09 75.97 21.86
N PRO A 283 40.33 75.48 21.70
CA PRO A 283 40.61 74.05 21.73
C PRO A 283 40.22 73.42 23.07
N PHE A 284 39.71 72.19 23.06
CA PHE A 284 39.24 71.50 24.26
C PHE A 284 40.38 71.33 25.29
N ASN A 285 40.21 71.80 26.53
CA ASN A 285 41.25 71.91 27.59
C ASN A 285 42.31 73.03 27.39
N ALA A 286 42.22 73.88 26.38
CA ALA A 286 43.07 75.07 26.31
C ALA A 286 42.67 76.08 27.37
N ARG A 287 43.61 76.44 28.26
CA ARG A 287 43.40 77.51 29.23
C ARG A 287 43.48 78.85 28.51
N VAL A 288 42.40 79.62 28.58
CA VAL A 288 42.34 80.98 28.07
C VAL A 288 43.15 81.88 29.00
N THR A 289 44.04 82.71 28.44
CA THR A 289 44.91 83.61 29.20
C THR A 289 44.34 85.01 29.37
N VAL A 290 43.23 85.32 28.70
CA VAL A 290 42.53 86.61 28.69
C VAL A 290 41.13 86.45 29.29
N LYS A 291 40.59 87.51 29.89
CA LYS A 291 39.23 87.54 30.44
C LYS A 291 38.27 88.23 29.47
N ASP A 292 36.99 87.98 29.66
CA ASP A 292 35.94 88.70 28.95
C ASP A 292 36.08 90.22 29.16
N ASN A 293 35.95 91.00 28.09
CA ASN A 293 36.20 92.45 27.98
C ASN A 293 37.66 92.93 28.13
N ASP A 294 38.67 92.04 28.16
CA ASP A 294 40.07 92.47 28.17
C ASP A 294 40.47 93.15 26.85
N LYS A 295 41.31 94.18 26.94
CA LYS A 295 41.92 94.83 25.77
C LYS A 295 43.21 94.12 25.41
N VAL A 296 43.25 93.55 24.21
CA VAL A 296 44.40 92.81 23.67
C VAL A 296 45.01 93.56 22.50
N LYS A 297 46.33 93.52 22.39
CA LYS A 297 47.07 94.00 21.23
C LYS A 297 47.35 92.85 20.26
N LYS A 298 47.56 93.19 18.99
CA LYS A 298 48.05 92.29 17.97
C LYS A 298 49.36 91.64 18.42
N GLY A 299 49.33 90.32 18.53
CA GLY A 299 50.43 89.48 19.03
C GLY A 299 50.26 89.02 20.48
N ASP A 300 49.23 89.47 21.21
CA ASP A 300 48.97 89.00 22.58
C ASP A 300 48.43 87.57 22.57
N ARG A 301 48.89 86.75 23.52
CA ARG A 301 48.52 85.33 23.62
C ARG A 301 47.14 85.18 24.25
N LEU A 302 46.23 84.51 23.56
CA LEU A 302 44.83 84.31 23.95
C LEU A 302 44.60 82.95 24.62
N THR A 303 45.32 81.91 24.20
CA THR A 303 45.24 80.58 24.78
C THR A 303 46.62 79.99 25.04
N LEU A 304 46.72 79.07 26.00
CA LEU A 304 47.92 78.24 26.15
C LEU A 304 47.97 77.16 25.08
N GLU A 305 49.19 76.78 24.74
CA GLU A 305 49.49 75.60 23.93
C GLU A 305 49.00 74.34 24.65
N VAL A 306 48.36 73.44 23.91
CA VAL A 306 47.84 72.16 24.45
C VAL A 306 48.52 71.02 23.72
N THR A 307 49.28 70.23 24.46
CA THR A 307 49.89 69.00 23.96
C THR A 307 49.00 67.82 24.32
N TYR A 308 48.51 67.10 23.31
CA TYR A 308 47.84 65.82 23.52
C TYR A 308 48.82 64.69 23.29
N PRO A 309 49.10 63.85 24.31
CA PRO A 309 50.08 62.77 24.20
C PRO A 309 49.69 61.74 23.14
N ALA A 310 50.68 61.03 22.62
CA ALA A 310 50.47 59.88 21.74
C ALA A 310 49.65 58.78 22.44
N ILE A 311 48.77 58.11 21.70
CA ILE A 311 48.08 56.90 22.19
C ILE A 311 48.77 55.70 21.55
N LEU A 312 49.32 54.81 22.39
CA LEU A 312 49.97 53.57 21.97
C LEU A 312 48.96 52.42 22.07
N ALA A 313 49.04 51.46 21.13
CA ALA A 313 48.30 50.20 21.22
C ALA A 313 48.89 49.34 22.35
N GLU A 314 48.10 48.98 23.35
CA GLU A 314 48.56 48.09 24.42
C GLU A 314 48.62 46.63 23.97
N LYS A 315 47.84 46.25 22.95
CA LYS A 315 47.77 44.90 22.38
C LYS A 315 47.80 44.90 20.87
N SER A 316 48.25 43.78 20.31
CA SER A 316 48.17 43.51 18.88
C SER A 316 46.74 43.11 18.47
N GLY A 317 46.30 43.51 17.29
CA GLY A 317 44.98 43.16 16.76
C GLY A 317 44.62 43.96 15.51
N THR A 318 43.35 43.91 15.11
CA THR A 318 42.84 44.60 13.91
C THR A 318 42.18 45.92 14.31
N VAL A 319 42.53 47.00 13.62
CA VAL A 319 41.96 48.34 13.87
C VAL A 319 40.56 48.44 13.27
N VAL A 320 39.55 48.69 14.10
CA VAL A 320 38.17 48.94 13.68
C VAL A 320 37.72 50.31 14.17
N PHE A 321 37.07 51.09 13.31
CA PHE A 321 36.50 52.39 13.71
C PHE A 321 35.11 52.18 14.27
N ASP A 322 34.88 52.66 15.50
CA ASP A 322 33.57 52.61 16.13
C ASP A 322 32.55 53.46 15.34
N LYS A 323 31.26 53.09 15.40
CA LYS A 323 30.18 53.79 14.65
C LYS A 323 30.07 55.28 15.00
N GLY A 324 30.56 55.71 16.17
CA GLY A 324 30.61 57.12 16.58
C GLY A 324 31.78 57.93 16.01
N LEU A 325 32.76 57.30 15.37
CA LEU A 325 33.98 57.94 14.88
C LEU A 325 33.92 58.18 13.37
N SER A 326 33.66 59.43 12.97
CA SER A 326 33.74 59.87 11.58
C SER A 326 35.18 60.24 11.24
N VAL A 327 35.78 59.59 10.25
CA VAL A 327 37.17 59.81 9.85
C VAL A 327 37.29 60.33 8.41
N LYS A 328 38.25 61.23 8.18
CA LYS A 328 38.61 61.75 6.86
C LYS A 328 39.99 61.20 6.45
N PRO A 329 40.12 60.55 5.27
CA PRO A 329 41.41 60.02 4.83
C PRO A 329 42.36 61.16 4.42
N LEU A 330 43.63 61.03 4.82
CA LEU A 330 44.73 61.93 4.43
C LEU A 330 45.54 61.31 3.26
N PRO A 331 46.24 62.14 2.46
CA PRO A 331 46.98 61.68 1.26
C PRO A 331 48.11 60.68 1.54
N ASP A 332 48.58 60.61 2.80
CA ASP A 332 49.66 59.75 3.27
C ASP A 332 49.17 58.41 3.85
N GLY A 333 47.86 58.13 3.77
CA GLY A 333 47.25 56.90 4.25
C GLY A 333 46.82 56.92 5.73
N ARG A 334 47.05 58.04 6.43
CA ARG A 334 46.53 58.29 7.79
C ARG A 334 45.09 58.80 7.74
N HIS A 335 44.41 58.81 8.88
CA HIS A 335 43.03 59.27 9.00
C HIS A 335 42.92 60.40 10.04
N GLU A 336 42.22 61.47 9.72
CA GLU A 336 41.90 62.53 10.67
C GLU A 336 40.50 62.30 11.25
N ALA A 337 40.38 62.26 12.58
CA ALA A 337 39.08 62.15 13.25
C ALA A 337 38.29 63.47 13.12
N THR A 338 37.15 63.46 12.44
CA THR A 338 36.26 64.63 12.28
C THR A 338 35.22 64.75 13.40
N SER A 339 34.99 63.67 14.15
CA SER A 339 34.17 63.62 15.36
C SER A 339 34.94 62.98 16.52
N ASN A 340 34.45 63.17 17.74
CA ASN A 340 34.91 62.37 18.89
C ASN A 340 34.34 60.95 18.76
N GLY A 341 35.17 59.94 18.97
CA GLY A 341 34.74 58.54 18.90
C GLY A 341 35.80 57.59 19.45
N LYS A 342 35.72 56.32 19.09
CA LYS A 342 36.66 55.29 19.56
C LYS A 342 37.28 54.54 18.39
N VAL A 343 38.55 54.19 18.54
CA VAL A 343 39.22 53.19 17.71
C VAL A 343 39.28 51.92 18.52
N LEU A 344 38.76 50.82 17.98
CA LEU A 344 38.74 49.50 18.61
C LEU A 344 39.91 48.69 18.06
N ILE A 345 40.63 47.99 18.93
CA ILE A 345 41.51 46.90 18.53
C ILE A 345 40.79 45.59 18.81
N GLU A 346 40.41 44.88 17.76
CA GLU A 346 39.77 43.56 17.87
C GLU A 346 40.81 42.45 17.77
N ASN A 347 40.75 41.50 18.69
CA ASN A 347 41.47 40.22 18.61
C ASN A 347 40.49 39.06 18.78
N ILE A 348 40.58 38.07 17.89
CA ILE A 348 39.70 36.88 17.91
C ILE A 348 40.29 35.88 18.88
N ILE A 349 39.57 35.55 19.95
CA ILE A 349 40.01 34.52 20.90
C ILE A 349 39.66 33.15 20.33
N GLU A 350 38.38 32.97 19.97
CA GLU A 350 37.82 31.68 19.61
C GLU A 350 36.70 31.88 18.58
N GLN A 351 36.61 30.96 17.62
CA GLN A 351 35.59 31.00 16.58
C GLN A 351 35.05 29.59 16.38
N LYS A 352 33.72 29.46 16.40
CA LYS A 352 33.05 28.16 16.21
C LYS A 352 31.93 28.27 15.21
N ARG A 353 31.85 27.29 14.30
CA ARG A 353 30.85 27.23 13.21
C ARG A 353 29.83 26.13 13.51
N TYR A 354 28.58 26.39 13.17
CA TYR A 354 27.43 25.52 13.37
C TYR A 354 26.68 25.38 12.04
N PRO A 355 26.90 24.30 11.28
CA PRO A 355 26.20 24.05 10.02
C PRO A 355 24.77 23.58 10.28
N ILE A 356 23.78 24.25 9.71
CA ILE A 356 22.36 23.94 9.94
C ILE A 356 21.67 23.76 8.59
N VAL A 357 21.00 22.62 8.42
CA VAL A 357 20.25 22.30 7.19
C VAL A 357 19.00 23.18 7.10
N GLU A 358 18.64 23.54 5.87
CA GLU A 358 17.43 24.31 5.56
C GLU A 358 16.14 23.78 6.22
N GLY A 359 15.20 24.70 6.43
CA GLY A 359 13.95 24.44 7.14
C GLY A 359 14.03 24.61 8.66
N SER A 360 15.22 24.52 9.26
CA SER A 360 15.43 24.72 10.70
C SER A 360 15.16 26.18 11.11
N ILE A 361 14.64 26.38 12.32
CA ILE A 361 14.35 27.72 12.87
C ILE A 361 15.59 28.22 13.60
N LEU A 362 16.21 29.27 13.05
CA LEU A 362 17.28 30.01 13.72
C LEU A 362 16.68 30.91 14.81
N TYR A 363 17.24 30.84 16.01
CA TYR A 363 16.87 31.70 17.15
C TYR A 363 17.75 32.95 17.26
N VAL A 364 18.78 33.05 16.43
CA VAL A 364 19.80 34.12 16.46
C VAL A 364 19.80 34.89 15.14
N ASN A 365 20.16 36.17 15.19
CA ASN A 365 20.21 37.06 14.03
C ASN A 365 21.65 37.49 13.71
N GLU A 366 21.87 37.96 12.48
CA GLU A 366 23.15 38.54 12.05
C GLU A 366 23.59 39.69 12.98
N GLY A 367 24.81 39.60 13.52
CA GLY A 367 25.38 40.59 14.43
C GLY A 367 24.88 40.53 15.87
N GLU A 368 24.07 39.52 16.24
CA GLU A 368 23.59 39.32 17.61
C GLU A 368 24.70 38.81 18.53
N MET A 369 24.74 39.28 19.78
CA MET A 369 25.65 38.78 20.81
C MET A 369 24.97 37.65 21.58
N VAL A 370 25.55 36.45 21.53
CA VAL A 370 25.01 35.26 22.20
C VAL A 370 25.88 34.85 23.38
N GLU A 371 25.24 34.47 24.49
CA GLU A 371 25.93 33.87 25.63
C GLU A 371 26.24 32.39 25.36
N LYS A 372 27.21 31.85 26.12
CA LYS A 372 27.45 30.40 26.14
C LYS A 372 26.18 29.67 26.58
N ASP A 373 25.90 28.53 25.95
CA ASP A 373 24.71 27.69 26.10
C ASP A 373 23.40 28.30 25.55
N ALA A 374 23.45 29.46 24.89
CA ALA A 374 22.30 30.03 24.19
C ALA A 374 21.85 29.14 23.03
N HIS A 375 20.54 29.08 22.80
CA HIS A 375 19.97 28.34 21.67
C HIS A 375 20.24 29.08 20.36
N ILE A 376 20.95 28.42 19.43
CA ILE A 376 21.24 28.91 18.08
C ILE A 376 20.09 28.55 17.14
N ALA A 377 19.66 27.30 17.18
CA ALA A 377 18.58 26.79 16.33
C ALA A 377 17.79 25.70 17.04
N ASP A 378 16.57 25.44 16.58
CA ASP A 378 15.72 24.38 17.14
C ASP A 378 16.26 22.97 16.84
N ARG A 379 16.93 22.81 15.69
CA ARG A 379 17.63 21.59 15.25
C ARG A 379 18.71 21.95 14.24
N PHE A 380 19.61 21.00 13.96
CA PHE A 380 20.57 21.11 12.85
C PHE A 380 20.12 20.30 11.61
N VAL A 381 19.27 19.29 11.78
CA VAL A 381 18.74 18.44 10.71
C VAL A 381 17.39 17.81 11.12
N TYR A 382 16.57 17.44 10.14
CA TYR A 382 15.32 16.73 10.37
C TYR A 382 15.52 15.21 10.49
N GLU A 383 14.60 14.56 11.19
CA GLU A 383 14.51 13.09 11.16
C GLU A 383 13.98 12.66 9.79
N GLU A 384 14.51 11.55 9.27
CA GLU A 384 14.24 11.03 7.93
C GLU A 384 14.77 11.89 6.77
N GLU A 385 15.54 12.94 7.07
CA GLU A 385 16.26 13.70 6.05
C GLU A 385 17.32 12.83 5.39
N ILE A 386 17.41 12.90 4.05
CA ILE A 386 18.40 12.17 3.26
C ILE A 386 19.57 13.12 2.99
N LEU A 387 20.75 12.75 3.45
CA LEU A 387 21.98 13.52 3.31
C LEU A 387 22.93 12.79 2.36
N SER A 388 23.59 13.53 1.46
CA SER A 388 24.73 12.96 0.72
C SER A 388 25.85 12.58 1.69
N LEU A 389 26.75 11.69 1.29
CA LEU A 389 27.89 11.30 2.12
C LEU A 389 28.75 12.51 2.51
N THR A 390 28.86 13.50 1.62
CA THR A 390 29.60 14.74 1.87
C THR A 390 28.89 15.62 2.90
N GLU A 391 27.56 15.78 2.81
CA GLU A 391 26.77 16.51 3.80
C GLU A 391 26.77 15.83 5.18
N TYR A 392 26.64 14.50 5.19
CA TYR A 392 26.74 13.69 6.40
C TYR A 392 28.07 13.93 7.12
N ARG A 393 29.19 13.94 6.40
CA ARG A 393 30.52 14.19 6.97
C ARG A 393 30.61 15.59 7.60
N ILE A 394 30.05 16.61 6.95
CA ILE A 394 30.01 17.97 7.48
C ILE A 394 29.27 17.99 8.82
N LEU A 395 28.09 17.38 8.90
CA LEU A 395 27.30 17.36 10.13
C LEU A 395 27.93 16.46 11.20
N GLU A 396 28.51 15.31 10.85
CA GLU A 396 29.16 14.41 11.80
C GLU A 396 30.42 15.05 12.43
N GLU A 397 31.19 15.82 11.66
CA GLU A 397 32.35 16.55 12.16
C GLU A 397 31.95 17.61 13.20
N HIS A 398 30.84 18.31 12.98
CA HIS A 398 30.38 19.39 13.87
C HIS A 398 29.49 18.89 15.01
N TYR A 399 28.80 17.77 14.82
CA TYR A 399 27.84 17.20 15.77
C TYR A 399 28.04 15.69 15.99
N PRO A 400 29.23 15.27 16.48
CA PRO A 400 29.56 13.86 16.63
C PRO A 400 28.65 13.17 17.65
N GLY A 401 28.03 12.06 17.24
CA GLY A 401 27.17 11.25 18.10
C GLY A 401 25.81 11.88 18.46
N MET A 402 25.46 13.00 17.82
CA MET A 402 24.18 13.69 18.05
C MET A 402 23.03 13.18 17.16
N PHE A 403 23.31 12.28 16.23
CA PHE A 403 22.32 11.63 15.38
C PHE A 403 22.88 10.27 14.91
N ASN A 404 22.00 9.39 14.43
CA ASN A 404 22.41 8.16 13.74
C ASN A 404 22.13 8.31 12.25
N ALA A 405 22.86 7.54 11.43
CA ALA A 405 22.68 7.51 10.00
C ALA A 405 22.52 6.06 9.52
N GLU A 406 21.50 5.81 8.72
CA GLU A 406 21.25 4.53 8.06
C GLU A 406 21.50 4.69 6.56
N GLY A 407 22.49 3.95 6.02
CA GLY A 407 22.81 3.97 4.58
C GLY A 407 22.04 2.96 3.75
N GLU A 408 21.27 2.06 4.39
CA GLU A 408 20.45 1.06 3.73
C GLU A 408 18.99 1.23 4.20
N ILE A 409 18.07 1.29 3.24
CA ILE A 409 16.63 1.29 3.52
C ILE A 409 16.05 -0.06 3.19
N GLU A 410 15.27 -0.57 4.13
CA GLU A 410 14.44 -1.73 3.92
C GLU A 410 13.06 -1.35 3.38
N ASN A 411 12.77 -1.77 2.14
CA ASN A 411 11.51 -1.48 1.48
C ASN A 411 10.81 -2.76 0.98
N ASP A 412 9.49 -2.81 1.17
CA ASP A 412 8.62 -3.80 0.55
C ASP A 412 8.15 -3.31 -0.82
N ARG A 413 8.78 -3.78 -1.90
CA ARG A 413 8.47 -3.36 -3.27
C ARG A 413 7.49 -4.30 -3.94
N PRO A 414 6.41 -3.82 -4.59
CA PRO A 414 5.52 -4.67 -5.37
C PRO A 414 6.29 -5.42 -6.46
N ILE A 415 5.91 -6.68 -6.71
CA ILE A 415 6.49 -7.45 -7.82
C ILE A 415 5.59 -7.38 -9.05
N MET A 416 6.22 -7.37 -10.21
CA MET A 416 5.62 -7.34 -11.54
C MET A 416 6.23 -8.45 -12.39
N VAL A 417 5.51 -8.92 -13.42
CA VAL A 417 6.05 -9.90 -14.37
C VAL A 417 6.09 -9.31 -15.77
N ILE A 418 7.20 -9.50 -16.47
CA ILE A 418 7.38 -9.03 -17.85
C ILE A 418 6.41 -9.79 -18.74
N THR A 419 5.49 -9.06 -19.37
CA THR A 419 4.52 -9.61 -20.32
C THR A 419 4.93 -9.38 -21.76
N GLU A 420 5.63 -8.27 -22.04
CA GLU A 420 6.18 -7.90 -23.35
C GLU A 420 7.57 -7.34 -23.17
N ILE A 421 8.48 -7.77 -24.02
CA ILE A 421 9.82 -7.22 -24.14
C ILE A 421 10.27 -7.34 -25.59
N ASP A 422 10.84 -6.27 -26.13
CA ASP A 422 11.49 -6.26 -27.43
C ASP A 422 12.71 -7.20 -27.41
N PRO A 423 12.91 -8.09 -28.41
CA PRO A 423 14.05 -8.99 -28.48
C PRO A 423 15.42 -8.31 -28.35
N GLU A 424 15.59 -7.09 -28.87
CA GLU A 424 16.84 -6.33 -28.75
C GLU A 424 17.12 -6.00 -27.28
N VAL A 425 16.13 -5.42 -26.61
CA VAL A 425 16.22 -5.05 -25.18
C VAL A 425 16.38 -6.29 -24.31
N SER A 426 15.67 -7.38 -24.62
CA SER A 426 15.75 -8.65 -23.90
C SER A 426 17.17 -9.21 -23.83
N THR A 427 17.92 -9.06 -24.94
CA THR A 427 19.31 -9.51 -25.01
C THR A 427 20.25 -8.60 -24.22
N GLU A 428 19.98 -7.29 -24.24
CA GLU A 428 20.77 -6.28 -23.56
C GLU A 428 20.64 -6.33 -22.02
N ILE A 429 19.43 -6.54 -21.51
CA ILE A 429 19.17 -6.59 -20.06
C ILE A 429 19.20 -8.02 -19.49
N GLU A 430 19.43 -9.04 -20.33
CA GLU A 430 19.40 -10.46 -19.97
C GLU A 430 18.10 -10.90 -19.25
N LYS A 431 16.94 -10.40 -19.72
CA LYS A 431 15.61 -10.74 -19.18
C LYS A 431 14.67 -11.19 -20.28
N GLU A 432 13.80 -12.15 -19.98
CA GLU A 432 12.80 -12.66 -20.91
C GLU A 432 11.36 -12.45 -20.38
N ALA A 433 10.38 -12.62 -21.27
CA ALA A 433 8.98 -12.63 -20.88
C ALA A 433 8.70 -13.76 -19.86
N GLY A 434 8.11 -13.40 -18.71
CA GLY A 434 7.92 -14.30 -17.57
C GLY A 434 8.88 -14.07 -16.41
N ASP A 435 9.95 -13.28 -16.60
CA ASP A 435 10.80 -12.85 -15.49
C ASP A 435 10.10 -11.82 -14.61
N ILE A 436 10.53 -11.78 -13.35
CA ILE A 436 9.92 -10.97 -12.30
C ILE A 436 10.80 -9.76 -12.07
N LEU A 437 10.17 -8.58 -12.10
CA LEU A 437 10.76 -7.30 -11.78
C LEU A 437 10.08 -6.72 -10.54
N THR A 438 10.73 -5.75 -9.90
CA THR A 438 10.09 -4.87 -8.92
C THR A 438 9.39 -3.71 -9.64
N ASP A 439 8.50 -3.01 -8.95
CA ASP A 439 7.83 -1.81 -9.49
C ASP A 439 8.88 -0.76 -9.92
N ASN A 440 9.89 -0.50 -9.08
CA ASN A 440 10.97 0.44 -9.35
C ASN A 440 11.85 0.01 -10.54
N GLU A 441 12.26 -1.27 -10.60
CA GLU A 441 13.00 -1.79 -11.76
C GLU A 441 12.20 -1.58 -13.05
N TYR A 442 10.89 -1.87 -13.01
CA TYR A 442 10.04 -1.66 -14.18
C TYR A 442 9.90 -0.18 -14.57
N GLU A 443 9.73 0.72 -13.60
CA GLU A 443 9.67 2.15 -13.87
C GLU A 443 10.98 2.67 -14.47
N ALA A 444 12.13 2.21 -13.97
CA ALA A 444 13.44 2.53 -14.53
C ALA A 444 13.59 2.03 -15.97
N TYR A 445 13.33 0.74 -16.23
CA TYR A 445 13.40 0.20 -17.59
C TYR A 445 12.40 0.85 -18.54
N ARG A 446 11.20 1.21 -18.07
CA ARG A 446 10.19 1.91 -18.87
C ARG A 446 10.64 3.32 -19.24
N THR A 447 11.39 3.97 -18.38
CA THR A 447 11.93 5.33 -18.59
C THR A 447 13.07 5.29 -19.61
N VAL A 448 13.99 4.32 -19.47
CA VAL A 448 15.10 4.11 -20.42
C VAL A 448 14.60 3.61 -21.78
N TYR A 449 13.62 2.70 -21.79
CA TYR A 449 13.06 2.09 -22.99
C TYR A 449 11.55 2.33 -23.14
N PRO A 450 11.13 3.55 -23.51
CA PRO A 450 9.73 3.87 -23.68
C PRO A 450 9.04 2.95 -24.70
N GLY A 451 8.06 2.18 -24.25
CA GLY A 451 7.23 1.32 -25.11
C GLY A 451 7.88 0.02 -25.57
N LYS A 452 9.12 -0.29 -25.17
CA LYS A 452 9.77 -1.59 -25.52
C LYS A 452 9.63 -2.66 -24.44
N ILE A 453 9.22 -2.30 -23.23
CA ILE A 453 8.98 -3.23 -22.12
C ILE A 453 7.61 -2.97 -21.49
N GLU A 454 6.87 -4.04 -21.24
CA GLU A 454 5.60 -4.01 -20.51
C GLU A 454 5.59 -5.10 -19.44
N ALA A 455 5.35 -4.70 -18.20
CA ALA A 455 5.16 -5.60 -17.08
C ALA A 455 3.80 -5.35 -16.42
N ARG A 456 3.14 -6.44 -16.02
CA ARG A 456 1.83 -6.39 -15.36
C ARG A 456 1.80 -7.25 -14.11
N THR A 457 0.73 -7.13 -13.33
CA THR A 457 0.50 -7.90 -12.09
C THR A 457 -0.82 -8.65 -12.10
N GLY A 458 -0.97 -9.58 -11.15
CA GLY A 458 -2.20 -10.30 -10.92
C GLY A 458 -2.50 -11.37 -11.97
N ALA A 459 -3.77 -11.80 -11.98
CA ALA A 459 -4.28 -12.78 -12.94
C ALA A 459 -4.29 -12.26 -14.40
N GLU A 460 -4.25 -10.94 -14.58
CA GLU A 460 -4.20 -10.29 -15.89
C GLU A 460 -2.88 -10.58 -16.60
N ALA A 461 -1.76 -10.44 -15.88
CA ALA A 461 -0.44 -10.78 -16.39
C ALA A 461 -0.34 -12.27 -16.74
N VAL A 462 -0.85 -13.14 -15.86
CA VAL A 462 -0.90 -14.59 -16.12
C VAL A 462 -1.68 -14.91 -17.40
N LYS A 463 -2.81 -14.23 -17.64
CA LYS A 463 -3.61 -14.43 -18.85
C LYS A 463 -2.85 -14.00 -20.12
N ILE A 464 -2.14 -12.88 -20.09
CA ILE A 464 -1.33 -12.41 -21.22
C ILE A 464 -0.22 -13.42 -21.53
N LEU A 465 0.50 -13.87 -20.51
CA LEU A 465 1.54 -14.90 -20.65
C LEU A 465 0.97 -16.19 -21.27
N LEU A 466 -0.17 -16.67 -20.79
CA LEU A 466 -0.82 -17.86 -21.32
C LEU A 466 -1.27 -17.72 -22.78
N THR A 467 -1.69 -16.52 -23.18
CA THR A 467 -2.15 -16.24 -24.56
C THR A 467 -1.00 -16.32 -25.57
N LYS A 468 0.23 -16.03 -25.13
CA LYS A 468 1.42 -16.03 -25.98
C LYS A 468 2.13 -17.38 -26.07
N LEU A 469 1.67 -18.38 -25.33
CA LEU A 469 2.27 -19.70 -25.37
C LEU A 469 1.91 -20.44 -26.66
N ASP A 470 2.91 -20.70 -27.49
CA ASP A 470 2.80 -21.69 -28.55
C ASP A 470 3.08 -23.09 -27.96
N LEU A 471 2.00 -23.83 -27.69
CA LEU A 471 2.08 -25.18 -27.12
C LEU A 471 2.81 -26.17 -28.03
N GLU A 472 2.74 -26.00 -29.35
CA GLU A 472 3.37 -26.90 -30.32
C GLU A 472 4.88 -26.67 -30.35
N LYS A 473 5.30 -25.41 -30.39
CA LYS A 473 6.72 -25.03 -30.31
C LYS A 473 7.35 -25.53 -29.01
N ILE A 474 6.72 -25.27 -27.86
CA ILE A 474 7.21 -25.70 -26.54
C ILE A 474 7.26 -27.24 -26.46
N ARG A 475 6.30 -27.96 -27.07
CA ARG A 475 6.34 -29.43 -27.11
C ARG A 475 7.61 -29.92 -27.80
N VAL A 476 7.94 -29.35 -28.96
CA VAL A 476 9.13 -29.74 -29.75
C VAL A 476 10.42 -29.41 -29.01
N GLU A 477 10.51 -28.21 -28.41
CA GLU A 477 11.66 -27.80 -27.60
C GLU A 477 11.92 -28.76 -26.44
N ILE A 478 10.88 -29.10 -25.66
CA ILE A 478 11.01 -30.01 -24.53
C ILE A 478 11.34 -31.43 -24.99
N GLU A 479 10.81 -31.90 -26.11
CA GLU A 479 11.13 -33.22 -26.67
C GLU A 479 12.58 -33.32 -27.13
N ASN A 480 13.15 -32.25 -27.68
CA ASN A 480 14.56 -32.18 -28.03
C ASN A 480 15.45 -32.13 -26.78
N GLU A 481 15.13 -31.27 -25.80
CA GLU A 481 15.87 -31.16 -24.54
C GLU A 481 15.87 -32.50 -23.76
N LEU A 482 14.77 -33.25 -23.80
CA LEU A 482 14.67 -34.57 -23.19
C LEU A 482 15.51 -35.66 -23.87
N ARG A 483 15.95 -35.47 -25.13
CA ARG A 483 16.85 -36.41 -25.84
C ARG A 483 18.31 -36.21 -25.43
N GLU A 484 18.70 -34.97 -25.16
CA GLU A 484 20.07 -34.60 -24.81
C GLU A 484 20.39 -34.89 -23.34
N LEU A 485 19.40 -34.76 -22.45
CA LEU A 485 19.61 -34.90 -21.01
C LEU A 485 19.64 -36.37 -20.51
N PRO A 486 20.48 -36.69 -19.51
CA PRO A 486 20.49 -38.01 -18.87
C PRO A 486 19.18 -38.30 -18.12
N LYS A 487 18.66 -39.52 -18.28
CA LYS A 487 17.31 -39.96 -17.85
C LYS A 487 17.02 -39.83 -16.35
N SER A 488 18.03 -39.75 -15.48
CA SER A 488 17.91 -39.71 -14.02
C SER A 488 17.93 -38.30 -13.41
N SER A 489 18.12 -37.25 -14.21
CA SER A 489 18.20 -35.88 -13.68
C SER A 489 16.85 -35.36 -13.17
N ALA A 490 16.87 -34.55 -12.11
CA ALA A 490 15.66 -33.88 -11.59
C ALA A 490 14.99 -32.98 -12.65
N ARG A 491 15.79 -32.42 -13.57
CA ARG A 491 15.34 -31.61 -14.71
C ARG A 491 14.45 -32.42 -15.66
N VAL A 492 14.85 -33.66 -16.00
CA VAL A 492 14.04 -34.58 -16.84
C VAL A 492 12.68 -34.89 -16.21
N ILE A 493 12.60 -35.05 -14.88
CA ILE A 493 11.32 -35.29 -14.20
C ILE A 493 10.40 -34.07 -14.32
N LYS A 494 10.93 -32.85 -14.19
CA LYS A 494 10.15 -31.60 -14.35
C LYS A 494 9.66 -31.45 -15.80
N LEU A 495 10.56 -31.64 -16.75
CA LEU A 495 10.26 -31.54 -18.19
C LEU A 495 9.23 -32.57 -18.64
N ARG A 496 9.32 -33.83 -18.18
CA ARG A 496 8.30 -34.85 -18.48
C ARG A 496 6.91 -34.47 -17.98
N LYS A 497 6.81 -33.92 -16.76
CA LYS A 497 5.52 -33.45 -16.21
C LYS A 497 4.96 -32.29 -17.02
N ARG A 498 5.81 -31.33 -17.40
CA ARG A 498 5.43 -30.21 -18.27
C ARG A 498 4.96 -30.70 -19.64
N LEU A 499 5.71 -31.60 -20.27
CA LEU A 499 5.36 -32.19 -21.56
C LEU A 499 4.03 -32.95 -21.51
N GLN A 500 3.76 -33.67 -20.43
CA GLN A 500 2.49 -34.38 -20.25
C GLN A 500 1.30 -33.40 -20.26
N ILE A 501 1.39 -32.31 -19.49
CA ILE A 501 0.34 -31.29 -19.43
C ILE A 501 0.11 -30.66 -20.82
N ILE A 502 1.18 -30.35 -21.55
CA ILE A 502 1.10 -29.77 -22.90
C ILE A 502 0.42 -30.73 -23.88
N LYS A 503 0.81 -32.02 -23.86
CA LYS A 503 0.17 -33.06 -24.67
C LYS A 503 -1.31 -33.22 -24.35
N ASP A 504 -1.67 -33.21 -23.06
CA ASP A 504 -3.06 -33.32 -22.62
C ASP A 504 -3.90 -32.10 -23.09
N LEU A 505 -3.34 -30.90 -23.08
CA LEU A 505 -4.00 -29.69 -23.59
C LEU A 505 -4.20 -29.74 -25.10
N LEU A 506 -3.16 -30.10 -25.86
CA LEU A 506 -3.23 -30.25 -27.32
C LEU A 506 -4.25 -31.32 -27.74
N LEU A 507 -4.26 -32.48 -27.07
CA LEU A 507 -5.20 -33.57 -27.34
C LEU A 507 -6.65 -33.20 -27.02
N SER A 508 -6.86 -32.40 -25.96
CA SER A 508 -8.19 -32.03 -25.52
C SER A 508 -8.76 -30.80 -26.24
N GLY A 509 -7.93 -30.05 -26.99
CA GLY A 509 -8.32 -28.82 -27.67
C GLY A 509 -8.73 -27.70 -26.72
N ASN A 510 -8.35 -27.78 -25.43
CA ASN A 510 -8.66 -26.72 -24.48
C ASN A 510 -7.59 -25.63 -24.54
N ASP A 511 -8.04 -24.39 -24.56
CA ASP A 511 -7.15 -23.23 -24.48
C ASP A 511 -6.65 -23.02 -23.03
N PRO A 512 -5.33 -22.85 -22.80
CA PRO A 512 -4.78 -22.55 -21.48
C PRO A 512 -5.38 -21.32 -20.81
N THR A 513 -5.81 -20.32 -21.59
CA THR A 513 -6.38 -19.06 -21.07
C THR A 513 -7.67 -19.29 -20.28
N TRP A 514 -8.36 -20.41 -20.48
CA TRP A 514 -9.59 -20.77 -19.74
C TRP A 514 -9.34 -21.11 -18.27
N MET A 515 -8.07 -21.27 -17.87
CA MET A 515 -7.69 -21.36 -16.44
C MET A 515 -7.83 -20.01 -15.71
N VAL A 516 -7.98 -18.91 -16.45
CA VAL A 516 -8.25 -17.56 -15.91
C VAL A 516 -9.69 -17.17 -16.22
N LEU A 517 -10.47 -16.92 -15.16
CA LEU A 517 -11.88 -16.60 -15.23
C LEU A 517 -12.08 -15.11 -15.48
N ASN A 518 -12.75 -14.76 -16.58
CA ASN A 518 -13.37 -13.44 -16.76
C ASN A 518 -14.85 -13.46 -16.33
N VAL A 519 -15.44 -14.64 -16.29
CA VAL A 519 -16.86 -14.87 -15.99
C VAL A 519 -16.96 -15.99 -14.98
N LEU A 520 -17.67 -15.75 -13.88
CA LEU A 520 -17.86 -16.72 -12.82
C LEU A 520 -19.28 -17.30 -12.88
N PRO A 521 -19.45 -18.63 -13.06
CA PRO A 521 -20.78 -19.24 -13.05
C PRO A 521 -21.41 -19.22 -11.65
N VAL A 522 -22.71 -18.92 -11.61
CA VAL A 522 -23.53 -18.96 -10.40
C VAL A 522 -24.44 -20.18 -10.45
N ILE A 523 -24.30 -21.06 -9.46
CA ILE A 523 -25.11 -22.28 -9.41
C ILE A 523 -26.61 -21.96 -9.19
N PRO A 524 -27.52 -22.83 -9.66
CA PRO A 524 -28.95 -22.65 -9.49
C PRO A 524 -29.39 -22.53 -8.00
N PRO A 525 -30.38 -21.68 -7.68
CA PRO A 525 -30.78 -21.37 -6.30
C PRO A 525 -31.35 -22.57 -5.53
N GLU A 526 -31.97 -23.55 -6.19
CA GLU A 526 -32.41 -24.78 -5.49
C GLU A 526 -31.25 -25.64 -4.96
N LEU A 527 -30.04 -25.48 -5.51
CA LEU A 527 -28.83 -26.12 -5.00
C LEU A 527 -28.19 -25.34 -3.85
N ARG A 528 -28.66 -24.11 -3.58
CA ARG A 528 -28.21 -23.21 -2.50
C ARG A 528 -29.42 -22.54 -1.81
N PRO A 529 -30.36 -23.33 -1.26
CA PRO A 529 -31.65 -22.82 -0.81
C PRO A 529 -31.52 -21.88 0.39
N MET A 530 -32.48 -20.98 0.50
CA MET A 530 -32.76 -20.23 1.72
C MET A 530 -34.09 -20.73 2.26
N ILE A 531 -34.09 -21.21 3.51
CA ILE A 531 -35.24 -21.84 4.15
C ILE A 531 -35.64 -21.00 5.35
N GLN A 532 -36.92 -20.70 5.46
CA GLN A 532 -37.47 -20.06 6.66
C GLN A 532 -37.61 -21.11 7.76
N ILE A 533 -37.03 -20.84 8.92
CA ILE A 533 -37.17 -21.64 10.15
C ILE A 533 -38.32 -21.05 10.97
N GLU A 534 -38.89 -21.86 11.85
CA GLU A 534 -39.82 -21.41 12.90
C GLU A 534 -39.27 -20.18 13.64
N GLY A 535 -40.14 -19.19 13.87
CA GLY A 535 -39.75 -17.89 14.46
C GLY A 535 -39.27 -16.84 13.45
N GLY A 536 -39.52 -17.02 12.15
CA GLY A 536 -39.28 -15.98 11.13
C GLY A 536 -37.81 -15.77 10.74
N ARG A 537 -36.89 -16.60 11.25
CA ARG A 537 -35.48 -16.58 10.89
C ARG A 537 -35.23 -17.31 9.57
N PHE A 538 -34.22 -16.91 8.83
CA PHE A 538 -33.80 -17.59 7.60
C PHE A 538 -32.51 -18.36 7.83
N ALA A 539 -32.53 -19.66 7.51
CA ALA A 539 -31.31 -20.43 7.27
C ALA A 539 -30.88 -20.27 5.82
N THR A 540 -29.65 -19.86 5.62
CA THR A 540 -29.04 -19.72 4.30
C THR A 540 -27.91 -20.72 4.15
N THR A 541 -27.64 -21.19 2.94
CA THR A 541 -26.43 -21.98 2.68
C THR A 541 -25.19 -21.09 2.62
N ASP A 542 -24.09 -21.56 3.20
CA ASP A 542 -22.75 -20.92 3.19
C ASP A 542 -22.32 -20.36 1.81
N LEU A 543 -22.68 -21.04 0.71
CA LEU A 543 -22.38 -20.59 -0.65
C LEU A 543 -22.95 -19.21 -0.98
N ASN A 544 -24.15 -18.89 -0.49
CA ASN A 544 -24.74 -17.58 -0.78
C ASN A 544 -23.87 -16.47 -0.18
N ASP A 545 -23.31 -16.68 1.01
CA ASP A 545 -22.43 -15.69 1.65
C ASP A 545 -21.10 -15.53 0.91
N LEU A 546 -20.55 -16.62 0.38
CA LEU A 546 -19.36 -16.58 -0.48
C LEU A 546 -19.65 -15.84 -1.79
N TYR A 547 -20.77 -16.10 -2.46
CA TYR A 547 -21.18 -15.35 -3.65
C TYR A 547 -21.41 -13.86 -3.34
N ARG A 548 -22.05 -13.52 -2.22
CA ARG A 548 -22.24 -12.11 -1.80
C ARG A 548 -20.90 -11.39 -1.66
N ARG A 549 -19.90 -12.05 -1.07
CA ARG A 549 -18.55 -11.47 -0.95
C ARG A 549 -17.92 -11.20 -2.31
N VAL A 550 -18.01 -12.15 -3.25
CA VAL A 550 -17.50 -11.95 -4.62
C VAL A 550 -18.19 -10.76 -5.29
N ILE A 551 -19.53 -10.70 -5.28
CA ILE A 551 -20.30 -9.62 -5.91
C ILE A 551 -19.96 -8.27 -5.28
N ASN A 552 -19.86 -8.20 -3.95
CA ASN A 552 -19.50 -6.95 -3.25
C ASN A 552 -18.12 -6.43 -3.64
N ARG A 553 -17.11 -7.32 -3.72
CA ARG A 553 -15.75 -6.95 -4.15
C ARG A 553 -15.71 -6.55 -5.61
N ASN A 554 -16.41 -7.27 -6.46
CA ASN A 554 -16.51 -6.99 -7.89
C ASN A 554 -17.13 -5.61 -8.16
N ASN A 555 -18.29 -5.33 -7.54
CA ASN A 555 -18.99 -4.05 -7.70
C ASN A 555 -18.20 -2.88 -7.10
N ARG A 556 -17.44 -3.12 -6.03
CA ARG A 556 -16.54 -2.12 -5.43
C ARG A 556 -15.38 -1.81 -6.36
N LEU A 557 -14.74 -2.84 -6.93
CA LEU A 557 -13.67 -2.69 -7.91
C LEU A 557 -14.15 -1.91 -9.15
N GLU A 558 -15.31 -2.25 -9.70
CA GLU A 558 -15.89 -1.55 -10.86
C GLU A 558 -16.12 -0.06 -10.56
N LYS A 559 -16.60 0.27 -9.35
CA LYS A 559 -16.76 1.67 -8.92
C LYS A 559 -15.42 2.40 -8.78
N LEU A 560 -14.41 1.75 -8.21
CA LEU A 560 -13.07 2.34 -8.04
C LEU A 560 -12.41 2.62 -9.40
N MET A 561 -12.57 1.72 -10.36
CA MET A 561 -12.08 1.92 -11.73
C MET A 561 -12.80 3.08 -12.42
N LYS A 562 -14.13 3.22 -12.25
CA LYS A 562 -14.89 4.37 -12.80
C LYS A 562 -14.49 5.72 -12.20
N LEU A 563 -13.98 5.72 -10.97
CA LEU A 563 -13.53 6.92 -10.27
C LEU A 563 -12.03 7.19 -10.49
N ASN A 564 -11.33 6.40 -11.33
CA ASN A 564 -9.88 6.48 -11.52
C ASN A 564 -9.10 6.53 -10.18
N ALA A 565 -9.50 5.68 -9.23
CA ALA A 565 -8.83 5.60 -7.93
C ALA A 565 -7.34 5.23 -8.08
N PRO A 566 -6.46 5.68 -7.16
CA PRO A 566 -5.04 5.35 -7.19
C PRO A 566 -4.76 3.85 -7.34
N GLU A 567 -3.69 3.52 -8.09
CA GLU A 567 -3.41 2.13 -8.50
C GLU A 567 -3.22 1.19 -7.30
N VAL A 568 -2.62 1.66 -6.21
CA VAL A 568 -2.45 0.91 -4.96
C VAL A 568 -3.79 0.39 -4.42
N ILE A 569 -4.85 1.22 -4.45
CA ILE A 569 -6.18 0.86 -3.98
C ILE A 569 -6.81 -0.17 -4.93
N VAL A 570 -6.64 0.02 -6.24
CA VAL A 570 -7.15 -0.88 -7.27
C VAL A 570 -6.48 -2.25 -7.19
N ARG A 571 -5.15 -2.31 -7.05
CA ARG A 571 -4.35 -3.54 -6.86
C ARG A 571 -4.85 -4.31 -5.62
N ASN A 572 -5.07 -3.62 -4.49
CA ASN A 572 -5.59 -4.25 -3.29
C ASN A 572 -7.02 -4.80 -3.48
N GLU A 573 -7.91 -4.09 -4.18
CA GLU A 573 -9.26 -4.60 -4.43
C GLU A 573 -9.27 -5.77 -5.45
N LYS A 574 -8.40 -5.75 -6.47
CA LYS A 574 -8.15 -6.91 -7.36
C LYS A 574 -7.69 -8.13 -6.56
N ARG A 575 -6.76 -7.96 -5.61
CA ARG A 575 -6.32 -9.01 -4.67
C ARG A 575 -7.48 -9.55 -3.81
N MET A 576 -8.31 -8.67 -3.27
CA MET A 576 -9.50 -9.07 -2.49
C MET A 576 -10.53 -9.83 -3.33
N LEU A 577 -10.70 -9.46 -4.60
CA LEU A 577 -11.57 -10.17 -5.53
C LEU A 577 -11.06 -11.59 -5.79
N GLN A 578 -9.75 -11.75 -6.06
CA GLN A 578 -9.10 -13.06 -6.23
C GLN A 578 -9.36 -13.94 -4.99
N GLN A 579 -9.08 -13.44 -3.78
CA GLN A 579 -9.32 -14.17 -2.54
C GLN A 579 -10.80 -14.54 -2.31
N ALA A 580 -11.74 -13.67 -2.73
CA ALA A 580 -13.16 -13.95 -2.60
C ALA A 580 -13.60 -15.12 -3.52
N VAL A 581 -13.09 -15.16 -4.75
CA VAL A 581 -13.35 -16.26 -5.69
C VAL A 581 -12.67 -17.54 -5.23
N ASP A 582 -11.44 -17.45 -4.71
CA ASP A 582 -10.73 -18.58 -4.12
C ASP A 582 -11.52 -19.20 -2.97
N ALA A 583 -12.09 -18.37 -2.08
CA ALA A 583 -12.91 -18.85 -0.98
C ALA A 583 -14.22 -19.51 -1.46
N LEU A 584 -14.82 -19.02 -2.54
CA LEU A 584 -15.98 -19.65 -3.16
C LEU A 584 -15.64 -21.05 -3.72
N ILE A 585 -14.50 -21.18 -4.39
CA ILE A 585 -14.05 -22.43 -5.03
C ILE A 585 -13.54 -23.42 -3.97
N TYR A 586 -12.56 -23.02 -3.17
CA TYR A 586 -11.94 -23.82 -2.10
C TYR A 586 -11.48 -22.95 -0.92
N ASN A 587 -12.39 -22.75 0.04
CA ASN A 587 -12.15 -21.96 1.24
C ASN A 587 -11.04 -22.53 2.13
N GLY A 588 -10.13 -21.68 2.59
CA GLY A 588 -9.05 -22.05 3.51
C GLY A 588 -7.85 -22.76 2.88
N ARG A 589 -7.79 -22.87 1.54
CA ARG A 589 -6.66 -23.51 0.84
C ARG A 589 -5.45 -22.60 0.66
N MET A 590 -5.68 -21.29 0.47
CA MET A 590 -4.66 -20.26 0.25
C MET A 590 -4.53 -19.36 1.47
N SER A 591 -5.55 -18.55 1.69
CA SER A 591 -5.65 -17.61 2.80
C SER A 591 -6.36 -18.24 3.99
N LYS A 592 -6.37 -17.52 5.11
CA LYS A 592 -7.20 -17.84 6.27
C LYS A 592 -8.64 -18.11 5.82
N ALA A 593 -9.19 -19.22 6.29
CA ALA A 593 -10.55 -19.62 5.93
C ALA A 593 -11.55 -18.54 6.33
N ILE A 594 -12.46 -18.21 5.43
CA ILE A 594 -13.57 -17.31 5.74
C ILE A 594 -14.53 -18.04 6.67
N THR A 595 -14.76 -17.45 7.84
CA THR A 595 -15.64 -17.99 8.86
C THR A 595 -16.96 -17.23 8.95
N ASP A 596 -17.97 -17.91 9.49
CA ASP A 596 -19.19 -17.28 9.98
C ASP A 596 -18.93 -16.54 11.31
N ARG A 597 -19.95 -15.84 11.84
CA ARG A 597 -19.91 -15.14 13.13
C ARG A 597 -19.50 -16.04 14.30
N GLY A 598 -19.82 -17.33 14.22
CA GLY A 598 -19.44 -18.34 15.22
C GLY A 598 -18.07 -18.99 14.99
N GLY A 599 -17.19 -18.44 14.15
CA GLY A 599 -15.85 -18.97 13.89
C GLY A 599 -15.79 -20.25 13.04
N ARG A 600 -16.94 -20.83 12.67
CA ARG A 600 -17.02 -21.99 11.76
C ARG A 600 -16.61 -21.58 10.34
N PRO A 601 -15.70 -22.31 9.66
CA PRO A 601 -15.40 -22.05 8.25
C PRO A 601 -16.61 -22.32 7.35
N LEU A 602 -16.86 -21.41 6.41
CA LEU A 602 -17.90 -21.54 5.40
C LEU A 602 -17.53 -22.65 4.40
N LYS A 603 -18.52 -23.47 4.01
CA LYS A 603 -18.32 -24.54 3.02
C LYS A 603 -18.27 -23.99 1.60
N SER A 604 -17.19 -24.29 0.89
CA SER A 604 -16.96 -23.94 -0.50
C SER A 604 -17.56 -24.96 -1.49
N LEU A 605 -17.49 -24.67 -2.79
CA LEU A 605 -17.91 -25.59 -3.85
C LEU A 605 -17.12 -26.91 -3.79
N THR A 606 -15.82 -26.86 -3.52
CA THR A 606 -14.98 -28.06 -3.38
C THR A 606 -15.40 -28.90 -2.18
N ASP A 607 -15.76 -28.28 -1.04
CA ASP A 607 -16.20 -29.00 0.16
C ASP A 607 -17.54 -29.71 -0.03
N LEU A 608 -18.40 -29.20 -0.92
CA LEU A 608 -19.65 -29.86 -1.28
C LEU A 608 -19.42 -31.10 -2.15
N LEU A 609 -18.29 -31.18 -2.87
CA LEU A 609 -17.94 -32.33 -3.70
C LEU A 609 -17.14 -33.38 -2.91
N LYS A 610 -16.16 -32.94 -2.11
CA LYS A 610 -15.18 -33.81 -1.45
C LYS A 610 -15.61 -34.30 -0.06
N GLY A 611 -14.99 -35.38 0.40
CA GLY A 611 -15.07 -35.86 1.78
C GLY A 611 -16.25 -36.77 2.08
N LYS A 612 -16.35 -37.27 3.31
CA LYS A 612 -17.41 -38.20 3.74
C LYS A 612 -18.82 -37.60 3.61
N LYS A 613 -18.95 -36.30 3.87
CA LYS A 613 -20.21 -35.55 3.77
C LYS A 613 -20.43 -34.93 2.38
N GLY A 614 -19.48 -35.07 1.45
CA GLY A 614 -19.57 -34.54 0.09
C GLY A 614 -20.51 -35.33 -0.81
N ARG A 615 -20.85 -34.74 -1.95
CA ARG A 615 -21.90 -35.20 -2.87
C ARG A 615 -21.64 -36.62 -3.41
N PHE A 616 -20.40 -36.95 -3.76
CA PHE A 616 -20.08 -38.27 -4.30
C PHE A 616 -20.32 -39.38 -3.26
N ARG A 617 -19.76 -39.25 -2.06
CA ARG A 617 -19.85 -40.30 -1.03
C ARG A 617 -21.21 -40.37 -0.33
N ARG A 618 -21.86 -39.23 -0.12
CA ARG A 618 -23.11 -39.17 0.65
C ARG A 618 -24.37 -39.33 -0.19
N ASN A 619 -24.34 -38.91 -1.46
CA ASN A 619 -25.55 -38.82 -2.28
C ASN A 619 -25.49 -39.62 -3.58
N LEU A 620 -24.30 -39.96 -4.10
CA LEU A 620 -24.17 -40.74 -5.34
C LEU A 620 -23.86 -42.21 -5.05
N LEU A 621 -22.85 -42.49 -4.23
CA LEU A 621 -22.45 -43.87 -3.88
C LEU A 621 -23.39 -44.55 -2.88
N GLY A 622 -24.02 -43.76 -2.01
CA GLY A 622 -25.04 -44.23 -1.08
C GLY A 622 -26.21 -43.26 -1.08
N LYS A 623 -27.44 -43.77 -1.06
CA LYS A 623 -28.66 -42.98 -0.96
C LYS A 623 -29.55 -43.57 0.11
N ARG A 624 -30.36 -42.71 0.73
CA ARG A 624 -31.52 -43.18 1.46
C ARG A 624 -32.51 -43.73 0.45
N VAL A 625 -33.04 -44.90 0.75
CA VAL A 625 -34.00 -45.60 -0.09
C VAL A 625 -35.35 -45.58 0.60
N ASP A 626 -36.39 -45.33 -0.19
CA ASP A 626 -37.78 -45.49 0.26
C ASP A 626 -38.08 -46.98 0.50
N TYR A 627 -39.14 -47.28 1.23
CA TYR A 627 -39.55 -48.65 1.59
C TYR A 627 -38.45 -49.43 2.32
N SER A 628 -37.83 -48.79 3.32
CA SER A 628 -36.85 -49.41 4.22
C SER A 628 -37.23 -49.18 5.68
N GLY A 629 -36.92 -50.15 6.54
CA GLY A 629 -37.22 -50.15 7.97
C GLY A 629 -36.02 -50.60 8.80
N ARG A 630 -36.03 -50.28 10.10
CA ARG A 630 -34.99 -50.70 11.05
C ARG A 630 -35.64 -51.12 12.37
N ALA A 631 -35.28 -52.30 12.86
CA ALA A 631 -35.72 -52.81 14.16
C ALA A 631 -34.62 -53.65 14.81
N VAL A 632 -34.81 -53.96 16.09
CA VAL A 632 -33.96 -54.89 16.85
C VAL A 632 -34.19 -56.31 16.35
N ILE A 633 -33.14 -57.12 16.30
CA ILE A 633 -33.21 -58.52 15.90
C ILE A 633 -33.30 -59.40 17.16
N VAL A 634 -34.24 -60.34 17.15
CA VAL A 634 -34.44 -61.37 18.18
C VAL A 634 -34.36 -62.74 17.50
N VAL A 635 -33.91 -63.76 18.21
CA VAL A 635 -33.80 -65.12 17.68
C VAL A 635 -35.19 -65.70 17.41
N GLY A 636 -35.42 -66.23 16.20
CA GLY A 636 -36.67 -66.90 15.80
C GLY A 636 -36.46 -68.40 15.54
N PRO A 637 -36.36 -69.25 16.57
CA PRO A 637 -36.03 -70.67 16.39
C PRO A 637 -37.12 -71.47 15.65
N ASP A 638 -38.33 -70.93 15.57
CA ASP A 638 -39.50 -71.48 14.88
C ASP A 638 -39.54 -71.18 13.37
N LEU A 639 -38.61 -70.34 12.87
CA LEU A 639 -38.56 -69.92 11.47
C LEU A 639 -37.68 -70.84 10.63
N LYS A 640 -38.05 -71.04 9.37
CA LYS A 640 -37.19 -71.76 8.41
C LYS A 640 -36.02 -70.89 7.97
N ILE A 641 -34.96 -71.52 7.43
CA ILE A 641 -33.73 -70.82 7.00
C ILE A 641 -33.96 -69.69 5.96
N HIS A 642 -35.05 -69.76 5.19
CA HIS A 642 -35.40 -68.77 4.18
C HIS A 642 -36.48 -67.79 4.66
N GLU A 643 -36.92 -67.88 5.91
CA GLU A 643 -37.99 -67.05 6.49
C GLU A 643 -37.40 -66.04 7.48
N CYS A 644 -38.10 -64.92 7.66
CA CYS A 644 -37.82 -63.99 8.75
C CYS A 644 -39.11 -63.45 9.34
N GLY A 645 -39.15 -63.17 10.64
CA GLY A 645 -40.29 -62.53 11.28
C GLY A 645 -40.24 -61.02 11.12
N VAL A 646 -41.24 -60.42 10.47
CA VAL A 646 -41.37 -58.97 10.33
C VAL A 646 -42.56 -58.46 11.16
N PRO A 647 -42.37 -57.45 12.03
CA PRO A 647 -43.45 -56.82 12.77
C PRO A 647 -44.60 -56.34 11.87
N LYS A 648 -45.84 -56.64 12.26
CA LYS A 648 -47.06 -56.21 11.53
C LYS A 648 -47.05 -54.72 11.16
N LYS A 649 -46.80 -53.83 12.14
CA LYS A 649 -46.75 -52.37 11.91
C LYS A 649 -45.67 -51.95 10.92
N MET A 650 -44.50 -52.60 10.96
CA MET A 650 -43.42 -52.35 10.02
C MET A 650 -43.78 -52.81 8.61
N ALA A 651 -44.32 -54.03 8.50
CA ALA A 651 -44.72 -54.59 7.21
C ALA A 651 -45.81 -53.74 6.53
N LEU A 652 -46.77 -53.22 7.30
CA LEU A 652 -47.82 -52.35 6.76
C LEU A 652 -47.25 -51.07 6.11
N GLU A 653 -46.22 -50.44 6.69
CA GLU A 653 -45.58 -49.27 6.08
C GLU A 653 -44.69 -49.62 4.88
N LEU A 654 -43.99 -50.76 4.92
CA LEU A 654 -43.15 -51.22 3.81
C LEU A 654 -43.98 -51.58 2.57
N PHE A 655 -45.07 -52.32 2.76
CA PHE A 655 -45.92 -52.84 1.67
C PHE A 655 -47.13 -51.95 1.37
N LYS A 656 -47.19 -50.76 1.95
CA LYS A 656 -48.28 -49.79 1.81
C LYS A 656 -48.77 -49.56 0.37
N PRO A 657 -47.90 -49.42 -0.65
CA PRO A 657 -48.37 -49.23 -2.03
C PRO A 657 -49.14 -50.44 -2.56
N PHE A 658 -48.70 -51.66 -2.22
CA PHE A 658 -49.32 -52.90 -2.65
C PHE A 658 -50.66 -53.13 -1.97
N VAL A 659 -50.72 -52.90 -0.65
CA VAL A 659 -51.97 -52.98 0.12
C VAL A 659 -53.00 -51.99 -0.41
N LEU A 660 -52.58 -50.74 -0.68
CA LEU A 660 -53.45 -49.74 -1.29
C LEU A 660 -53.94 -50.15 -2.68
N SER A 661 -53.06 -50.68 -3.54
CA SER A 661 -53.43 -51.13 -4.87
C SER A 661 -54.49 -52.23 -4.83
N LYS A 662 -54.37 -53.17 -3.90
CA LYS A 662 -55.28 -54.31 -3.79
C LYS A 662 -56.61 -53.95 -3.12
N LEU A 663 -56.61 -52.99 -2.18
CA LEU A 663 -57.83 -52.45 -1.57
C LEU A 663 -58.63 -51.51 -2.48
N LEU A 664 -57.97 -50.80 -3.40
CA LEU A 664 -58.63 -49.86 -4.33
C LEU A 664 -59.17 -50.55 -5.59
N GLY A 665 -58.67 -51.73 -5.96
CA GLY A 665 -59.06 -52.41 -7.20
C GLY A 665 -58.85 -51.52 -8.45
N ASP A 666 -59.77 -51.61 -9.41
CA ASP A 666 -59.78 -50.78 -10.64
C ASP A 666 -60.37 -49.36 -10.45
N GLU A 667 -60.86 -49.00 -9.25
CA GLU A 667 -61.46 -47.69 -8.99
C GLU A 667 -60.41 -46.57 -8.90
N THR A 668 -60.18 -45.91 -10.03
CA THR A 668 -59.14 -44.91 -10.24
C THR A 668 -59.58 -43.50 -9.83
N THR A 669 -59.71 -43.24 -8.51
CA THR A 669 -59.79 -41.84 -8.03
C THR A 669 -58.72 -41.51 -6.99
N SER A 670 -57.85 -40.55 -7.33
CA SER A 670 -56.74 -40.06 -6.48
C SER A 670 -57.18 -39.51 -5.11
N LYS A 671 -58.44 -39.08 -4.98
CA LYS A 671 -59.06 -38.66 -3.71
C LYS A 671 -59.41 -39.84 -2.80
N SER A 672 -59.97 -40.92 -3.35
CA SER A 672 -60.30 -42.15 -2.61
C SER A 672 -59.05 -42.83 -2.07
N ALA A 673 -57.99 -42.91 -2.88
CA ALA A 673 -56.68 -43.45 -2.46
C ALA A 673 -56.05 -42.68 -1.29
N ARG A 674 -56.15 -41.33 -1.26
CA ARG A 674 -55.65 -40.52 -0.15
C ARG A 674 -56.48 -40.68 1.12
N LYS A 675 -57.80 -40.81 0.99
CA LYS A 675 -58.73 -41.02 2.12
C LYS A 675 -58.54 -42.40 2.74
N LEU A 676 -58.42 -43.44 1.92
CA LEU A 676 -58.10 -44.81 2.36
C LEU A 676 -56.71 -44.87 3.02
N LYS A 677 -55.70 -44.23 2.41
CA LYS A 677 -54.35 -44.13 2.98
C LYS A 677 -54.35 -43.52 4.38
N LYS A 678 -55.17 -42.50 4.61
CA LYS A 678 -55.32 -41.87 5.94
C LYS A 678 -56.07 -42.79 6.91
N ALA A 679 -57.13 -43.46 6.45
CA ALA A 679 -57.91 -44.40 7.26
C ALA A 679 -57.13 -45.66 7.69
N ILE A 680 -56.28 -46.22 6.83
CA ILE A 680 -55.42 -47.38 7.15
C ILE A 680 -54.38 -47.03 8.23
N ILE A 681 -53.87 -45.80 8.23
CA ILE A 681 -52.86 -45.34 9.20
C ILE A 681 -53.51 -44.95 10.54
N GLU A 682 -54.64 -44.23 10.51
CA GLU A 682 -55.24 -43.65 11.72
C GLU A 682 -56.26 -44.58 12.41
N LYS A 683 -56.85 -45.57 11.71
CA LYS A 683 -57.94 -46.41 12.24
C LYS A 683 -57.67 -47.92 12.22
N GLU A 684 -56.44 -48.36 11.94
CA GLU A 684 -56.01 -49.77 11.95
C GLU A 684 -57.07 -50.74 11.34
N MET A 685 -57.45 -50.50 10.08
CA MET A 685 -58.53 -51.25 9.42
C MET A 685 -58.23 -52.77 9.40
N PRO A 686 -59.12 -53.64 9.92
CA PRO A 686 -58.92 -55.10 9.93
C PRO A 686 -58.65 -55.70 8.53
N GLN A 687 -59.40 -55.23 7.52
CA GLN A 687 -59.26 -55.66 6.12
C GLN A 687 -57.86 -55.41 5.53
N ALA A 688 -57.14 -54.39 6.02
CA ALA A 688 -55.80 -54.10 5.53
C ALA A 688 -54.78 -55.17 5.99
N TRP A 689 -55.04 -55.84 7.12
CA TRP A 689 -54.18 -56.91 7.64
C TRP A 689 -54.33 -58.21 6.85
N GLU A 690 -55.56 -58.55 6.47
CA GLU A 690 -55.85 -59.71 5.61
C GLU A 690 -55.17 -59.56 4.25
N VAL A 691 -55.33 -58.39 3.62
CA VAL A 691 -54.67 -58.05 2.35
C VAL A 691 -53.15 -58.04 2.49
N LEU A 692 -52.62 -57.54 3.60
CA LEU A 692 -51.19 -57.52 3.86
C LEU A 692 -50.61 -58.95 3.94
N GLU A 693 -51.33 -59.88 4.58
CA GLU A 693 -50.87 -61.26 4.71
C GLU A 693 -50.80 -61.97 3.36
N GLU A 694 -51.73 -61.67 2.44
CA GLU A 694 -51.67 -62.16 1.07
C GLU A 694 -50.48 -61.57 0.29
N VAL A 695 -50.26 -60.24 0.37
CA VAL A 695 -49.20 -59.54 -0.37
C VAL A 695 -47.80 -60.00 0.06
N ILE A 696 -47.61 -60.23 1.35
CA ILE A 696 -46.33 -60.64 1.96
C ILE A 696 -45.87 -62.01 1.45
N ARG A 697 -46.80 -62.91 1.12
CA ARG A 697 -46.49 -64.27 0.61
C ARG A 697 -45.94 -64.31 -0.81
N GLU A 698 -45.90 -63.18 -1.53
CA GLU A 698 -45.37 -63.10 -2.89
C GLU A 698 -44.07 -62.28 -2.98
N HIS A 699 -43.70 -61.56 -1.92
CA HIS A 699 -42.64 -60.55 -1.97
C HIS A 699 -41.57 -60.77 -0.88
N PRO A 700 -40.36 -61.25 -1.25
CA PRO A 700 -39.27 -61.37 -0.29
C PRO A 700 -38.75 -60.00 0.16
N VAL A 701 -38.23 -59.93 1.38
CA VAL A 701 -37.59 -58.73 1.94
C VAL A 701 -36.08 -58.94 2.05
N LEU A 702 -35.33 -57.85 1.91
CA LEU A 702 -33.89 -57.85 2.12
C LEU A 702 -33.56 -57.43 3.55
N LEU A 703 -32.92 -58.30 4.31
CA LEU A 703 -32.36 -57.96 5.62
C LEU A 703 -30.89 -57.59 5.47
N ASN A 704 -30.48 -56.48 6.10
CA ASN A 704 -29.10 -56.01 6.12
C ASN A 704 -28.63 -55.79 7.57
N ARG A 705 -27.50 -56.40 7.96
CA ARG A 705 -26.84 -56.13 9.24
C ARG A 705 -25.62 -55.23 9.00
N ALA A 706 -25.65 -54.02 9.58
CA ALA A 706 -24.50 -53.12 9.55
C ALA A 706 -23.45 -53.54 10.60
N PRO A 707 -22.14 -53.47 10.28
CA PRO A 707 -21.54 -53.06 9.01
C PRO A 707 -21.64 -54.13 7.92
N THR A 708 -21.94 -53.72 6.68
CA THR A 708 -22.00 -54.59 5.50
C THR A 708 -20.57 -54.84 4.99
N LEU A 709 -19.94 -55.95 5.41
CA LEU A 709 -18.55 -56.27 5.07
C LEU A 709 -18.41 -57.08 3.77
N HIS A 710 -19.38 -57.95 3.50
CA HIS A 710 -19.39 -58.84 2.34
C HIS A 710 -20.82 -58.99 1.80
N ARG A 711 -20.96 -59.60 0.62
CA ARG A 711 -22.26 -59.79 -0.04
C ARG A 711 -23.31 -60.47 0.87
N ILE A 712 -22.89 -61.44 1.69
CA ILE A 712 -23.78 -62.21 2.58
C ILE A 712 -24.38 -61.35 3.72
N SER A 713 -23.88 -60.15 3.99
CA SER A 713 -24.48 -59.26 5.00
C SER A 713 -25.86 -58.73 4.59
N ILE A 714 -26.23 -58.89 3.30
CA ILE A 714 -27.56 -58.64 2.77
C ILE A 714 -28.12 -59.95 2.22
N GLN A 715 -29.24 -60.41 2.79
CA GLN A 715 -29.89 -61.66 2.40
C GLN A 715 -31.38 -61.43 2.20
N ALA A 716 -31.95 -62.20 1.27
CA ALA A 716 -33.38 -62.22 1.01
C ALA A 716 -34.05 -63.26 1.89
N PHE A 717 -35.15 -62.89 2.53
CA PHE A 717 -35.97 -63.77 3.35
C PHE A 717 -37.44 -63.57 3.02
N MET A 718 -38.21 -64.63 3.21
CA MET A 718 -39.65 -64.58 3.12
C MET A 718 -40.23 -64.04 4.43
N PRO A 719 -40.90 -62.87 4.40
CA PRO A 719 -41.43 -62.28 5.62
C PRO A 719 -42.61 -63.09 6.17
N ARG A 720 -42.60 -63.38 7.46
CA ARG A 720 -43.72 -63.91 8.24
C ARG A 720 -44.16 -62.85 9.24
N LEU A 721 -45.45 -62.53 9.28
CA LEU A 721 -45.97 -61.53 10.20
C LEU A 721 -45.83 -61.99 11.65
N VAL A 722 -45.18 -61.17 12.47
CA VAL A 722 -45.03 -61.41 13.91
C VAL A 722 -45.61 -60.25 14.71
N GLU A 723 -46.11 -60.57 15.91
CA GLU A 723 -46.51 -59.58 16.91
C GLU A 723 -45.28 -58.93 17.57
N GLY A 724 -45.44 -57.68 18.02
CA GLY A 724 -44.38 -56.89 18.63
C GLY A 724 -43.62 -56.00 17.64
N ASN A 725 -42.43 -55.53 18.06
CA ASN A 725 -41.64 -54.52 17.32
C ASN A 725 -40.27 -55.02 16.82
N ALA A 726 -39.92 -56.28 17.11
CA ALA A 726 -38.62 -56.85 16.76
C ALA A 726 -38.69 -57.73 15.51
N ILE A 727 -37.63 -57.71 14.71
CA ILE A 727 -37.44 -58.66 13.60
C ILE A 727 -36.96 -59.98 14.19
N ARG A 728 -37.58 -61.09 13.81
CA ARG A 728 -37.11 -62.44 14.19
C ARG A 728 -36.25 -63.00 13.06
N LEU A 729 -35.06 -63.48 13.39
CA LEU A 729 -34.11 -64.07 12.44
C LEU A 729 -33.61 -65.43 12.93
#